data_AF-A0A3C1ZTZ0-F1
#
_entry.id   AF-A0A3C1ZTZ0-F1
#
_cell.length_a   1.000
_cell.length_b   1.000
_cell.length_c   1.000
_cell.angle_alpha   90.00
_cell.angle_beta   90.00
_cell.angle_gamma   90.00
#
_symmetry.space_group_name_H-M   'P 1'
#
loop_
_entity.id
_entity.type
_entity.pdbx_description
1 polymer ?
#
loop_
_entity_poly.entity_id
_entity_poly.type
_entity_poly.pdbx_seq_one_letter_code
_entity_poly.pdbx_strand_id
1 'polypeptide(L)'
;SRTWYGPAWDRFIQVLEAAGGHYWARFHERFFSAEASIPVEEALQRILETPKEIMAQGAAAVGHHWERIETQGGKGKHLNEARLLILGDKGAGKTTLARKLVDPEAELPEEKESTTGVDTSLWDFEGDELRVRIWDFAGHAVTHAVHRFFLSERCLYVLVYDGRTDNTQRLYYWLDHMKNYGGDSEAILVVNLKDPHRPDLPIYSLQEQYNLRAVYWLNLGKDTDTLETLRTDIHAYIKDHPAWSKQVIGSADYQVKARLEEIFEGTAGQPKEHLAMEDFRDLAAEYKAEEPEELLQALHALGISFWYPKIEGCDTLILNPDWITDGVYAIVNWLANQSKHGLKLTDLKKVFNKNHFDRYPESKHRFLFDLVKSYELGFQRVGDKYLVIPHLLREDRPKVLPEFPMGESLLVRYQAEFALPPHTLSRFIVRHHRVLAKEADGSPIIWRYGAVLTNGEGTEALVRQIDRRIDISVKGPDAVSFLEVLRKTLNDLFKQLQSQKPDLLYRVKRFGELPEEVEERNPIWMKDRQVLGYAQNNQPYFDEVTGQPIPLQQTVQHFNVTNGNLIAGNTDFRYQQQTFNFQDCNISLQGDLTELTDKLTKSGAAEEAEDLKELQETLEAAETLQDPKQVRKKLGSRFERWFQELEEEESTLNQTVKKVRKGVEVAQRMAKGYNDIAQWAGLPQVPTPLLGKAGK
;
A
#
# COMPACT_ATOMS: atom_id res chain seq x y z
N SER A 1 7.46 47.38 10.59
CA SER A 1 8.14 46.33 11.40
C SER A 1 9.45 46.79 12.04
N ARG A 2 10.43 47.32 11.28
CA ARG A 2 11.75 47.75 11.81
C ARG A 2 11.69 48.71 12.99
N THR A 3 10.69 49.59 13.04
CA THR A 3 10.43 50.51 14.16
C THR A 3 9.98 49.83 15.45
N TRP A 4 9.35 48.65 15.37
CA TRP A 4 8.82 47.92 16.52
C TRP A 4 9.74 46.77 16.96
N TYR A 5 10.37 46.08 16.00
CA TYR A 5 11.19 44.89 16.24
C TYR A 5 12.70 45.13 16.11
N GLY A 6 13.13 46.31 15.64
CA GLY A 6 14.55 46.69 15.56
C GLY A 6 15.42 45.67 14.81
N PRO A 7 16.65 45.38 15.28
CA PRO A 7 17.57 44.44 14.63
C PRO A 7 17.08 42.98 14.58
N ALA A 8 16.07 42.61 15.38
CA ALA A 8 15.50 41.27 15.36
C ALA A 8 14.73 41.01 14.06
N TRP A 9 14.17 42.05 13.43
CA TRP A 9 13.50 41.94 12.14
C TRP A 9 14.47 41.52 11.03
N ASP A 10 15.62 42.19 10.93
CA ASP A 10 16.60 41.89 9.88
C ASP A 10 17.19 40.49 10.06
N ARG A 11 17.39 40.03 11.31
CA ARG A 11 17.78 38.63 11.58
C ARG A 11 16.69 37.64 11.19
N PHE A 12 15.42 37.94 11.46
CA PHE A 12 14.30 37.08 11.08
C PHE A 12 14.21 36.90 9.56
N ILE A 13 14.33 38.00 8.80
CA ILE A 13 14.38 37.96 7.34
C ILE A 13 15.58 37.15 6.84
N GLN A 14 16.78 37.38 7.36
CA GLN A 14 17.99 36.63 6.99
C GLN A 14 17.86 35.13 7.27
N VAL A 15 17.25 34.74 8.40
CA VAL A 15 17.02 33.32 8.73
C VAL A 15 16.02 32.69 7.77
N LEU A 16 14.95 33.40 7.39
CA LEU A 16 13.99 32.91 6.41
C LEU A 16 14.63 32.71 5.03
N GLU A 17 15.41 33.66 4.56
CA GLU A 17 16.14 33.56 3.29
C GLU A 17 17.13 32.39 3.30
N ALA A 18 17.91 32.24 4.39
CA ALA A 18 18.85 31.12 4.54
C ALA A 18 18.18 29.74 4.57
N ALA A 19 16.90 29.66 4.93
CA ALA A 19 16.09 28.45 4.88
C ALA A 19 15.37 28.24 3.53
N GLY A 20 15.66 29.06 2.51
CA GLY A 20 15.02 29.00 1.20
C GLY A 20 13.66 29.72 1.12
N GLY A 21 13.26 30.46 2.17
CA GLY A 21 11.98 31.14 2.27
C GLY A 21 11.97 32.57 1.70
N HIS A 22 12.65 32.83 0.58
CA HIS A 22 12.79 34.17 -0.02
C HIS A 22 11.45 34.84 -0.33
N TYR A 23 10.51 34.10 -0.92
CA TYR A 23 9.14 34.58 -1.12
C TYR A 23 8.47 35.01 0.20
N TRP A 24 8.57 34.20 1.24
CA TRP A 24 7.96 34.50 2.55
C TRP A 24 8.63 35.68 3.23
N ALA A 25 9.94 35.83 3.11
CA ALA A 25 10.66 37.01 3.56
C ALA A 25 10.10 38.28 2.91
N ARG A 26 9.99 38.31 1.57
CA ARG A 26 9.38 39.43 0.83
C ARG A 26 7.91 39.65 1.18
N PHE A 27 7.14 38.58 1.33
CA PHE A 27 5.73 38.63 1.73
C PHE A 27 5.58 39.30 3.11
N HIS A 28 6.39 38.87 4.09
CA HIS A 28 6.40 39.47 5.42
C HIS A 28 6.86 40.93 5.37
N GLU A 29 7.91 41.26 4.62
CA GLU A 29 8.34 42.66 4.45
C GLU A 29 7.22 43.55 3.88
N ARG A 30 6.54 43.10 2.82
CA ARG A 30 5.39 43.81 2.22
C ARG A 30 4.21 43.95 3.19
N PHE A 31 3.88 42.87 3.91
CA PHE A 31 2.79 42.88 4.89
C PHE A 31 3.02 43.90 6.01
N PHE A 32 4.27 44.12 6.42
CA PHE A 32 4.62 45.02 7.53
C PHE A 32 5.13 46.41 7.11
N SER A 33 5.26 46.72 5.81
CA SER A 33 5.79 48.00 5.30
C SER A 33 4.75 49.07 4.96
N ALA A 34 3.46 48.82 5.20
CA ALA A 34 2.34 49.74 4.90
C ALA A 34 2.17 50.18 3.42
N GLU A 35 3.02 49.70 2.50
CA GLU A 35 3.00 50.07 1.07
C GLU A 35 2.21 49.12 0.17
N ALA A 36 1.70 48.00 0.67
CA ALA A 36 0.72 47.20 -0.06
C ALA A 36 -0.08 46.35 0.92
N SER A 37 -1.37 46.63 1.07
CA SER A 37 -2.27 45.60 1.58
C SER A 37 -2.32 44.53 0.50
N ILE A 38 -1.55 43.44 0.64
CA ILE A 38 -1.94 42.20 -0.04
C ILE A 38 -3.30 41.85 0.57
N PRO A 39 -4.41 41.90 -0.20
CA PRO A 39 -5.71 41.57 0.35
C PRO A 39 -5.60 40.17 0.96
N VAL A 40 -6.05 40.00 2.21
CA VAL A 40 -6.02 38.70 2.89
C VAL A 40 -6.70 37.63 2.03
N GLU A 41 -7.72 38.04 1.28
CA GLU A 41 -8.44 37.24 0.29
C GLU A 41 -7.53 36.74 -0.84
N GLU A 42 -6.65 37.56 -1.39
CA GLU A 42 -5.70 37.18 -2.45
C GLU A 42 -4.64 36.19 -1.92
N ALA A 43 -4.09 36.47 -0.73
CA ALA A 43 -3.13 35.56 -0.10
C ALA A 43 -3.76 34.21 0.27
N LEU A 44 -5.01 34.23 0.76
CA LEU A 44 -5.78 33.01 1.04
C LEU A 44 -6.06 32.24 -0.25
N GLN A 45 -6.45 32.93 -1.32
CA GLN A 45 -6.73 32.33 -2.62
C GLN A 45 -5.49 31.61 -3.17
N ARG A 46 -4.31 32.23 -3.11
CA ARG A 46 -3.04 31.57 -3.50
C ARG A 46 -2.77 30.30 -2.70
N ILE A 47 -2.98 30.31 -1.39
CA ILE A 47 -2.82 29.09 -0.58
C ILE A 47 -3.83 28.02 -1.02
N LEU A 48 -5.08 28.41 -1.27
CA LEU A 48 -6.14 27.49 -1.71
C LEU A 48 -5.93 26.92 -3.11
N GLU A 49 -5.22 27.65 -3.98
CA GLU A 49 -4.83 27.27 -5.34
C GLU A 49 -3.50 26.50 -5.39
N THR A 50 -2.72 26.47 -4.29
CA THR A 50 -1.46 25.74 -4.28
C THR A 50 -1.70 24.23 -4.37
N PRO A 51 -1.05 23.52 -5.30
CA PRO A 51 -1.10 22.06 -5.37
C PRO A 51 -0.68 21.40 -4.04
N LYS A 52 -1.41 20.36 -3.61
CA LYS A 52 -1.16 19.66 -2.32
C LYS A 52 0.26 19.12 -2.16
N GLU A 53 0.93 18.71 -3.22
CA GLU A 53 2.29 18.14 -3.21
C GLU A 53 3.33 19.25 -3.04
N ILE A 54 3.08 20.44 -3.59
CA ILE A 54 3.90 21.61 -3.33
C ILE A 54 3.73 22.03 -1.87
N MET A 55 2.49 21.99 -1.34
CA MET A 55 2.25 22.21 0.09
C MET A 55 2.96 21.17 0.97
N ALA A 56 2.94 19.89 0.58
CA ALA A 56 3.58 18.81 1.33
C ALA A 56 5.12 18.90 1.36
N GLN A 57 5.73 19.56 0.37
CA GLN A 57 7.16 19.84 0.33
C GLN A 57 7.59 20.98 1.28
N GLY A 58 6.62 21.64 1.92
CA GLY A 58 6.84 22.66 2.95
C GLY A 58 6.87 24.08 2.41
N ALA A 59 7.01 25.04 3.32
CA ALA A 59 6.83 26.46 3.02
C ALA A 59 7.79 26.96 1.92
N ALA A 60 9.06 26.53 1.91
CA ALA A 60 10.02 26.97 0.89
C ALA A 60 9.55 26.62 -0.54
N ALA A 61 9.07 25.40 -0.76
CA ALA A 61 8.55 24.96 -2.07
C ALA A 61 7.30 25.74 -2.50
N VAL A 62 6.38 26.01 -1.55
CA VAL A 62 5.21 26.87 -1.81
C VAL A 62 5.64 28.28 -2.20
N GLY A 63 6.61 28.84 -1.47
CA GLY A 63 7.11 30.19 -1.74
C GLY A 63 7.75 30.29 -3.12
N HIS A 64 8.59 29.32 -3.46
CA HIS A 64 9.24 29.22 -4.76
C HIS A 64 8.24 29.10 -5.91
N HIS A 65 7.23 28.24 -5.77
CA HIS A 65 6.14 28.10 -6.75
C HIS A 65 5.43 29.43 -7.04
N TRP A 66 5.07 30.19 -6.01
CA TRP A 66 4.39 31.48 -6.19
C TRP A 66 5.34 32.57 -6.70
N GLU A 67 6.59 32.58 -6.26
CA GLU A 67 7.63 33.47 -6.81
C GLU A 67 7.77 33.28 -8.31
N ARG A 68 7.82 32.02 -8.77
CA ARG A 68 7.87 31.65 -10.18
C ARG A 68 6.63 32.10 -10.98
N ILE A 69 5.44 32.09 -10.38
CA ILE A 69 4.22 32.62 -11.01
C ILE A 69 4.23 34.16 -11.05
N GLU A 70 4.70 34.80 -9.98
CA GLU A 70 4.80 36.26 -9.88
C GLU A 70 5.78 36.84 -10.90
N THR A 71 6.96 36.24 -11.04
CA THR A 71 8.00 36.68 -12.00
C THR A 71 7.52 36.55 -13.45
N GLN A 72 6.56 35.67 -13.72
CA GLN A 72 5.98 35.41 -15.04
C GLN A 72 4.65 36.14 -15.31
N GLY A 73 4.37 37.25 -14.63
CA GLY A 73 3.23 38.12 -14.93
C GLY A 73 2.05 38.05 -13.95
N GLY A 74 2.20 37.37 -12.81
CA GLY A 74 1.40 37.59 -11.60
C GLY A 74 -0.03 37.05 -11.55
N LYS A 75 -0.59 36.54 -12.66
CA LYS A 75 -1.94 35.93 -12.67
C LYS A 75 -1.96 34.43 -12.84
N GLY A 76 -0.81 33.80 -13.14
CA GLY A 76 -0.76 32.39 -13.52
C GLY A 76 -1.68 32.05 -14.69
N LYS A 77 -1.57 30.84 -15.21
CA LYS A 77 -2.55 30.25 -16.13
C LYS A 77 -3.05 28.96 -15.52
N HIS A 78 -4.35 28.71 -15.61
CA HIS A 78 -4.84 27.38 -15.29
C HIS A 78 -4.30 26.40 -16.33
N LEU A 79 -3.79 25.26 -15.87
CA LEU A 79 -3.31 24.22 -16.78
C LEU A 79 -4.47 23.69 -17.64
N ASN A 80 -5.66 23.60 -17.05
CA ASN A 80 -6.90 23.14 -17.68
C ASN A 80 -6.73 21.83 -18.46
N GLU A 81 -5.89 20.92 -17.94
CA GLU A 81 -5.69 19.61 -18.52
C GLU A 81 -5.90 18.52 -17.47
N ALA A 82 -6.84 17.62 -17.75
CA ALA A 82 -7.10 16.46 -16.94
C ALA A 82 -6.62 15.19 -17.64
N ARG A 83 -6.26 14.19 -16.83
CA ARG A 83 -5.87 12.87 -17.33
C ARG A 83 -6.97 11.88 -17.01
N LEU A 84 -7.42 11.13 -18.01
CA LEU A 84 -8.41 10.07 -17.85
C LEU A 84 -7.76 8.75 -18.28
N LEU A 85 -7.70 7.76 -17.39
CA LEU A 85 -7.09 6.46 -17.67
C LEU A 85 -8.17 5.39 -17.77
N ILE A 86 -8.25 4.73 -18.91
CA ILE A 86 -9.20 3.63 -19.14
C ILE A 86 -8.53 2.29 -18.85
N LEU A 87 -9.04 1.57 -17.86
CA LEU A 87 -8.52 0.28 -17.40
C LEU A 87 -9.56 -0.83 -17.59
N GLY A 88 -9.11 -2.08 -17.68
CA GLY A 88 -9.98 -3.23 -17.90
C GLY A 88 -9.39 -4.27 -18.84
N ASP A 89 -10.00 -5.44 -18.86
CA ASP A 89 -9.52 -6.60 -19.60
C ASP A 89 -9.44 -6.35 -21.11
N LYS A 90 -8.61 -7.15 -21.78
CA LYS A 90 -8.61 -7.22 -23.25
C LYS A 90 -10.03 -7.51 -23.74
N GLY A 91 -10.52 -6.68 -24.66
CA GLY A 91 -11.84 -6.84 -25.25
C GLY A 91 -12.99 -6.33 -24.40
N ALA A 92 -12.78 -5.73 -23.23
CA ALA A 92 -13.87 -5.18 -22.40
C ALA A 92 -14.63 -4.00 -23.07
N GLY A 93 -14.00 -3.32 -24.04
CA GLY A 93 -14.59 -2.16 -24.74
C GLY A 93 -13.89 -0.83 -24.48
N LYS A 94 -12.65 -0.84 -23.96
CA LYS A 94 -11.89 0.38 -23.63
C LYS A 94 -11.68 1.31 -24.81
N THR A 95 -11.17 0.79 -25.93
CA THR A 95 -10.96 1.54 -27.17
C THR A 95 -12.26 2.11 -27.73
N THR A 96 -13.35 1.35 -27.65
CA THR A 96 -14.68 1.84 -28.02
C THR A 96 -15.09 3.02 -27.15
N LEU A 97 -14.91 2.91 -25.82
CA LEU A 97 -15.24 3.98 -24.89
C LEU A 97 -14.36 5.22 -25.14
N ALA A 98 -13.04 5.07 -25.30
CA ALA A 98 -12.13 6.18 -25.61
C ALA A 98 -12.58 6.96 -26.85
N ARG A 99 -12.87 6.28 -27.96
CA ARG A 99 -13.37 6.92 -29.19
C ARG A 99 -14.70 7.63 -28.95
N LYS A 100 -15.63 6.98 -28.25
CA LYS A 100 -16.97 7.49 -27.97
C LYS A 100 -17.04 8.61 -26.93
N LEU A 101 -16.03 8.73 -26.07
CA LEU A 101 -15.86 9.89 -25.19
C LEU A 101 -15.39 11.13 -25.96
N VAL A 102 -14.66 10.96 -27.06
CA VAL A 102 -14.32 12.08 -27.95
C VAL A 102 -15.50 12.41 -28.85
N ASP A 103 -15.94 11.45 -29.66
CA ASP A 103 -17.03 11.58 -30.62
C ASP A 103 -18.11 10.49 -30.35
N PRO A 104 -19.32 10.84 -29.87
CA PRO A 104 -20.37 9.88 -29.56
C PRO A 104 -20.75 9.00 -30.75
N GLU A 105 -20.66 9.56 -31.96
CA GLU A 105 -21.04 8.92 -33.22
C GLU A 105 -19.89 8.10 -33.84
N ALA A 106 -18.73 8.05 -33.16
CA ALA A 106 -17.58 7.28 -33.63
C ALA A 106 -17.94 5.79 -33.88
N GLU A 107 -17.42 5.28 -35.00
CA GLU A 107 -17.58 3.88 -35.39
C GLU A 107 -16.90 2.95 -34.39
N LEU A 108 -17.48 1.74 -34.25
CA LEU A 108 -16.88 0.70 -33.43
C LEU A 108 -15.55 0.24 -34.05
N PRO A 109 -14.48 0.07 -33.24
CA PRO A 109 -13.22 -0.48 -33.75
C PRO A 109 -13.42 -1.88 -34.34
N GLU A 110 -12.74 -2.18 -35.45
CA GLU A 110 -12.72 -3.54 -36.01
C GLU A 110 -12.07 -4.52 -35.01
N GLU A 111 -12.44 -5.81 -35.06
CA GLU A 111 -11.84 -6.82 -34.17
C GLU A 111 -10.31 -6.94 -34.30
N LYS A 112 -9.74 -6.48 -35.41
CA LYS A 112 -8.30 -6.45 -35.68
C LYS A 112 -7.59 -5.24 -35.07
N GLU A 113 -8.32 -4.19 -34.69
CA GLU A 113 -7.79 -2.96 -34.07
C GLU A 113 -7.55 -3.13 -32.57
N SER A 114 -6.90 -4.21 -32.17
CA SER A 114 -6.52 -4.40 -30.75
C SER A 114 -5.37 -3.46 -30.40
N THR A 115 -5.58 -2.56 -29.43
CA THR A 115 -4.50 -1.73 -28.86
C THR A 115 -3.35 -2.61 -28.38
N THR A 116 -2.15 -2.37 -28.93
CA THR A 116 -0.95 -3.16 -28.64
C THR A 116 -0.09 -2.56 -27.52
N GLY A 117 -0.24 -1.24 -27.29
CA GLY A 117 0.47 -0.45 -26.30
C GLY A 117 -0.48 0.43 -25.50
N VAL A 118 -0.36 1.74 -25.67
CA VAL A 118 -1.29 2.73 -25.12
C VAL A 118 -1.63 3.73 -26.21
N ASP A 119 -2.91 3.92 -26.45
CA ASP A 119 -3.39 4.95 -27.38
C ASP A 119 -3.80 6.19 -26.56
N THR A 120 -3.32 7.36 -26.97
CA THR A 120 -3.68 8.64 -26.36
C THR A 120 -4.61 9.42 -27.29
N SER A 121 -5.64 10.05 -26.72
CA SER A 121 -6.54 10.93 -27.46
C SER A 121 -6.87 12.17 -26.63
N LEU A 122 -7.07 13.29 -27.32
CA LEU A 122 -7.51 14.54 -26.69
C LEU A 122 -9.01 14.70 -26.85
N TRP A 123 -9.68 15.01 -25.74
CA TRP A 123 -11.08 15.38 -25.70
C TRP A 123 -11.20 16.81 -25.20
N ASP A 124 -11.52 17.72 -26.11
CA ASP A 124 -11.77 19.13 -25.80
C ASP A 124 -13.27 19.32 -25.47
N PHE A 125 -13.57 19.97 -24.34
CA PHE A 125 -14.94 20.32 -24.00
C PHE A 125 -15.37 21.59 -24.73
N GLU A 126 -16.48 21.53 -25.48
CA GLU A 126 -17.00 22.71 -26.17
C GLU A 126 -17.38 23.81 -25.17
N GLY A 127 -16.77 24.99 -25.32
CA GLY A 127 -17.09 26.18 -24.52
C GLY A 127 -16.30 26.35 -23.21
N ASP A 128 -15.41 25.42 -22.87
CA ASP A 128 -14.46 25.55 -21.76
C ASP A 128 -13.02 25.46 -22.28
N GLU A 129 -12.05 26.12 -21.62
CA GLU A 129 -10.62 25.95 -21.93
C GLU A 129 -10.04 24.61 -21.42
N LEU A 130 -10.91 23.67 -21.02
CA LEU A 130 -10.59 22.41 -20.37
C LEU A 130 -10.44 21.28 -21.39
N ARG A 131 -9.31 20.59 -21.32
CA ARG A 131 -8.96 19.43 -22.14
C ARG A 131 -8.79 18.19 -21.29
N VAL A 132 -9.22 17.05 -21.80
CA VAL A 132 -8.98 15.73 -21.18
C VAL A 132 -8.08 14.91 -22.09
N ARG A 133 -6.93 14.50 -21.56
CA ARG A 133 -6.04 13.52 -22.20
C ARG A 133 -6.47 12.11 -21.76
N ILE A 134 -7.07 11.38 -22.68
CA ILE A 134 -7.55 10.00 -22.49
C ILE A 134 -6.41 9.04 -22.81
N TRP A 135 -6.17 8.09 -21.91
CA TRP A 135 -5.18 7.02 -22.05
C TRP A 135 -5.92 5.68 -22.12
N ASP A 136 -5.93 5.03 -23.28
CA ASP A 136 -6.46 3.68 -23.48
C ASP A 136 -5.35 2.63 -23.39
N PHE A 137 -5.29 1.91 -22.28
CA PHE A 137 -4.26 0.91 -22.06
C PHE A 137 -4.60 -0.43 -22.72
N ALA A 138 -3.62 -1.08 -23.36
CA ALA A 138 -3.79 -2.48 -23.71
C ALA A 138 -4.07 -3.33 -22.45
N GLY A 139 -5.18 -4.08 -22.49
CA GLY A 139 -5.69 -4.90 -21.38
C GLY A 139 -5.04 -6.27 -21.26
N HIS A 140 -3.81 -6.46 -21.76
CA HIS A 140 -3.11 -7.74 -21.72
C HIS A 140 -2.48 -7.99 -20.36
N ALA A 141 -2.68 -9.21 -19.82
CA ALA A 141 -2.14 -9.60 -18.51
C ALA A 141 -0.60 -9.52 -18.40
N VAL A 142 0.04 -9.61 -19.55
CA VAL A 142 1.49 -9.69 -19.68
C VAL A 142 2.16 -8.32 -19.60
N THR A 143 1.43 -7.25 -19.91
CA THR A 143 1.93 -5.87 -19.97
C THR A 143 1.60 -5.03 -18.73
N HIS A 144 0.93 -5.60 -17.72
CA HIS A 144 0.59 -4.89 -16.49
C HIS A 144 1.79 -4.29 -15.76
N ALA A 145 2.98 -4.88 -15.93
CA ALA A 145 4.21 -4.34 -15.33
C ALA A 145 4.48 -2.91 -15.84
N VAL A 146 4.06 -2.62 -17.08
CA VAL A 146 4.22 -1.34 -17.76
C VAL A 146 3.16 -0.31 -17.31
N HIS A 147 2.04 -0.72 -16.72
CA HIS A 147 1.02 0.24 -16.25
C HIS A 147 1.55 1.18 -15.17
N ARG A 148 2.52 0.72 -14.35
CA ARG A 148 3.15 1.54 -13.32
C ARG A 148 3.83 2.83 -13.86
N PHE A 149 4.20 2.89 -15.14
CA PHE A 149 4.75 4.11 -15.74
C PHE A 149 3.71 5.24 -15.83
N PHE A 150 2.43 4.90 -15.85
CA PHE A 150 1.36 5.83 -16.23
C PHE A 150 0.26 5.95 -15.19
N LEU A 151 0.04 4.91 -14.38
CA LEU A 151 -0.84 5.01 -13.23
C LEU A 151 -0.23 6.02 -12.26
N SER A 152 -0.92 7.14 -12.10
CA SER A 152 -0.53 8.23 -11.24
C SER A 152 -1.72 8.71 -10.42
N GLU A 153 -1.42 9.53 -9.42
CA GLU A 153 -2.43 10.34 -8.75
C GLU A 153 -2.95 11.43 -9.72
N ARG A 154 -4.06 12.11 -9.35
CA ARG A 154 -4.65 13.23 -10.10
C ARG A 154 -5.15 12.89 -11.50
N CYS A 155 -5.70 11.69 -11.65
CA CYS A 155 -6.38 11.30 -12.86
C CYS A 155 -7.78 10.76 -12.54
N LEU A 156 -8.67 10.78 -13.53
CA LEU A 156 -9.93 10.06 -13.44
C LEU A 156 -9.72 8.65 -13.97
N TYR A 157 -9.97 7.64 -13.14
CA TYR A 157 -9.95 6.25 -13.59
C TYR A 157 -11.31 5.86 -14.17
N VAL A 158 -11.33 5.23 -15.34
CA VAL A 158 -12.54 4.63 -15.91
C VAL A 158 -12.31 3.15 -16.10
N LEU A 159 -12.90 2.32 -15.24
CA LEU A 159 -12.81 0.88 -15.33
C LEU A 159 -13.90 0.36 -16.26
N VAL A 160 -13.52 -0.29 -17.35
CA VAL A 160 -14.45 -0.94 -18.28
C VAL A 160 -14.50 -2.43 -17.98
N TYR A 161 -15.68 -2.88 -17.55
CA TYR A 161 -15.95 -4.28 -17.23
C TYR A 161 -16.78 -4.93 -18.35
N ASP A 162 -16.37 -6.11 -18.81
CA ASP A 162 -17.14 -6.87 -19.80
C ASP A 162 -18.37 -7.48 -19.13
N GLY A 163 -19.57 -7.02 -19.47
CA GLY A 163 -20.82 -7.51 -18.91
C GLY A 163 -21.09 -8.99 -19.18
N ARG A 164 -20.35 -9.64 -20.07
CA ARG A 164 -20.55 -11.06 -20.41
C ARG A 164 -19.92 -12.02 -19.40
N THR A 165 -19.09 -11.54 -18.49
CA THR A 165 -18.37 -12.38 -17.53
C THR A 165 -18.85 -12.13 -16.10
N ASP A 166 -19.06 -13.21 -15.35
CA ASP A 166 -19.30 -13.18 -13.90
C ASP A 166 -17.99 -13.31 -13.09
N ASN A 167 -16.83 -13.27 -13.76
CA ASN A 167 -15.54 -13.36 -13.08
C ASN A 167 -15.13 -12.01 -12.47
N THR A 168 -15.71 -11.73 -11.32
CA THR A 168 -15.44 -10.51 -10.53
C THR A 168 -13.99 -10.39 -10.08
N GLN A 169 -13.21 -11.48 -10.01
CA GLN A 169 -11.79 -11.42 -9.63
C GLN A 169 -10.98 -10.53 -10.57
N ARG A 170 -11.36 -10.47 -11.85
CA ARG A 170 -10.72 -9.59 -12.83
C ARG A 170 -11.06 -8.12 -12.60
N LEU A 171 -12.27 -7.82 -12.15
CA LEU A 171 -12.65 -6.47 -11.73
C LEU A 171 -11.86 -6.03 -10.49
N TYR A 172 -11.84 -6.88 -9.45
CA TYR A 172 -11.06 -6.62 -8.23
C TYR A 172 -9.58 -6.38 -8.53
N TYR A 173 -9.01 -7.16 -9.44
CA TYR A 173 -7.65 -6.96 -9.91
C TYR A 173 -7.39 -5.52 -10.39
N TRP A 174 -8.26 -4.96 -11.23
CA TRP A 174 -8.10 -3.60 -11.76
C TRP A 174 -8.37 -2.53 -10.71
N LEU A 175 -9.35 -2.75 -9.83
CA LEU A 175 -9.66 -1.87 -8.72
C LEU A 175 -8.50 -1.80 -7.71
N ASP A 176 -7.87 -2.93 -7.41
CA ASP A 176 -6.68 -3.00 -6.56
C ASP A 176 -5.50 -2.28 -7.22
N HIS A 177 -5.33 -2.38 -8.55
CA HIS A 177 -4.30 -1.61 -9.24
C HIS A 177 -4.53 -0.11 -9.12
N MET A 178 -5.74 0.35 -9.40
CA MET A 178 -6.11 1.75 -9.25
C MET A 178 -5.88 2.22 -7.80
N LYS A 179 -6.32 1.45 -6.80
CA LYS A 179 -6.11 1.79 -5.39
C LYS A 179 -4.63 1.89 -5.00
N ASN A 180 -3.77 1.05 -5.58
CA ASN A 180 -2.34 1.03 -5.24
C ASN A 180 -1.52 2.15 -5.88
N TYR A 181 -1.90 2.59 -7.08
CA TYR A 181 -1.11 3.54 -7.87
C TYR A 181 -1.82 4.88 -8.12
N GLY A 182 -3.13 4.95 -7.93
CA GLY A 182 -3.96 6.13 -8.17
C GLY A 182 -4.10 7.09 -7.01
N GLY A 183 -3.58 6.75 -5.81
CA GLY A 183 -3.71 7.59 -4.62
C GLY A 183 -5.17 7.89 -4.29
N ASP A 184 -5.50 9.17 -4.10
CA ASP A 184 -6.85 9.66 -3.81
C ASP A 184 -7.75 9.79 -5.06
N SER A 185 -7.29 9.35 -6.24
CA SER A 185 -8.05 9.48 -7.48
C SER A 185 -9.37 8.71 -7.43
N GLU A 186 -10.43 9.30 -7.98
CA GLU A 186 -11.73 8.63 -8.10
C GLU A 186 -11.81 7.76 -9.35
N ALA A 187 -12.70 6.77 -9.29
CA ALA A 187 -12.98 5.86 -10.39
C ALA A 187 -14.46 5.85 -10.78
N ILE A 188 -14.72 5.70 -12.08
CA ILE A 188 -16.03 5.38 -12.64
C ILE A 188 -15.98 3.95 -13.18
N LEU A 189 -16.97 3.13 -12.83
CA LEU A 189 -17.13 1.78 -13.38
C LEU A 189 -18.12 1.81 -14.53
N VAL A 190 -17.68 1.40 -15.71
CA VAL A 190 -18.50 1.22 -16.91
C VAL A 190 -18.67 -0.28 -17.14
N VAL A 191 -19.87 -0.79 -16.90
CA VAL A 191 -20.25 -2.17 -17.22
C VAL A 191 -20.79 -2.20 -18.65
N ASN A 192 -19.97 -2.74 -19.56
CA ASN A 192 -20.30 -2.82 -20.97
C ASN A 192 -21.21 -4.01 -21.27
N LEU A 193 -22.50 -3.73 -21.47
CA LEU A 193 -23.56 -4.73 -21.72
C LEU A 193 -23.65 -5.11 -23.20
N LYS A 194 -22.68 -5.90 -23.68
CA LYS A 194 -22.63 -6.34 -25.10
C LYS A 194 -23.77 -7.26 -25.50
N ASP A 195 -24.33 -7.98 -24.54
CA ASP A 195 -25.49 -8.85 -24.69
C ASP A 195 -26.49 -8.60 -23.55
N PRO A 196 -27.65 -9.27 -23.52
CA PRO A 196 -28.64 -9.07 -22.46
C PRO A 196 -28.22 -9.58 -21.07
N HIS A 197 -27.08 -10.28 -20.95
CA HIS A 197 -26.61 -10.76 -19.64
C HIS A 197 -26.20 -9.57 -18.78
N ARG A 198 -26.57 -9.63 -17.51
CA ARG A 198 -26.20 -8.61 -16.52
C ARG A 198 -25.49 -9.30 -15.35
N PRO A 199 -24.19 -9.02 -15.13
CA PRO A 199 -23.45 -9.63 -14.04
C PRO A 199 -23.98 -9.11 -12.70
N ASP A 200 -23.98 -9.98 -11.70
CA ASP A 200 -24.30 -9.60 -10.32
C ASP A 200 -23.04 -9.03 -9.65
N LEU A 201 -23.00 -7.71 -9.48
CA LEU A 201 -21.86 -6.99 -8.90
C LEU A 201 -22.29 -6.36 -7.57
N PRO A 202 -21.53 -6.55 -6.47
CA PRO A 202 -21.85 -5.96 -5.18
C PRO A 202 -21.45 -4.48 -5.13
N ILE A 203 -22.17 -3.63 -5.87
CA ILE A 203 -21.81 -2.21 -6.11
C ILE A 203 -21.55 -1.44 -4.83
N TYR A 204 -22.40 -1.57 -3.81
CA TYR A 204 -22.23 -0.85 -2.55
C TYR A 204 -20.95 -1.28 -1.81
N SER A 205 -20.64 -2.57 -1.79
CA SER A 205 -19.38 -3.05 -1.20
C SER A 205 -18.16 -2.57 -2.00
N LEU A 206 -18.26 -2.47 -3.32
CA LEU A 206 -17.21 -1.90 -4.16
C LEU A 206 -17.01 -0.40 -3.86
N GLN A 207 -18.08 0.35 -3.65
CA GLN A 207 -18.02 1.78 -3.30
C GLN A 207 -17.49 2.02 -1.88
N GLU A 208 -17.68 1.08 -0.94
CA GLU A 208 -17.06 1.15 0.39
C GLU A 208 -15.55 0.85 0.35
N GLN A 209 -15.14 -0.09 -0.50
CA GLN A 209 -13.74 -0.57 -0.55
C GLN A 209 -12.82 0.26 -1.44
N TYR A 210 -13.39 0.90 -2.47
CA TYR A 210 -12.69 1.65 -3.50
C TYR A 210 -13.32 3.02 -3.68
N ASN A 211 -12.54 4.00 -4.13
CA ASN A 211 -13.00 5.37 -4.38
C ASN A 211 -13.86 5.44 -5.67
N LEU A 212 -14.96 4.69 -5.70
CA LEU A 212 -15.81 4.49 -6.86
C LEU A 212 -16.98 5.49 -6.83
N ARG A 213 -16.88 6.53 -7.65
CA ARG A 213 -17.83 7.63 -7.69
C ARG A 213 -19.18 7.23 -8.28
N ALA A 214 -19.14 6.50 -9.39
CA ALA A 214 -20.34 6.16 -10.15
C ALA A 214 -20.19 4.84 -10.90
N VAL A 215 -21.33 4.23 -11.21
CA VAL A 215 -21.42 2.99 -12.01
C VAL A 215 -22.44 3.17 -13.12
N TYR A 216 -21.98 2.99 -14.36
CA TYR A 216 -22.83 3.07 -15.55
C TYR A 216 -22.97 1.68 -16.17
N TRP A 217 -24.19 1.36 -16.56
CA TRP A 217 -24.54 0.12 -17.24
C TRP A 217 -25.02 0.49 -18.63
N LEU A 218 -24.23 0.18 -19.66
CA LEU A 218 -24.57 0.56 -21.03
C LEU A 218 -23.96 -0.39 -22.04
N ASN A 219 -24.64 -0.56 -23.17
CA ASN A 219 -24.08 -1.10 -24.38
C ASN A 219 -23.39 0.03 -25.15
N LEU A 220 -22.05 0.02 -25.19
CA LEU A 220 -21.27 1.07 -25.86
C LEU A 220 -21.56 1.20 -27.36
N GLY A 221 -22.21 0.22 -28.00
CA GLY A 221 -22.60 0.27 -29.42
C GLY A 221 -24.04 0.71 -29.68
N LYS A 222 -24.90 0.84 -28.65
CA LYS A 222 -26.34 1.09 -28.83
C LYS A 222 -26.89 2.21 -27.95
N ASP A 223 -26.38 2.37 -26.73
CA ASP A 223 -27.00 3.21 -25.72
C ASP A 223 -26.39 4.62 -25.72
N THR A 224 -26.91 5.48 -26.60
CA THR A 224 -26.42 6.86 -26.77
C THR A 224 -26.76 7.75 -25.58
N ASP A 225 -27.96 7.67 -25.02
CA ASP A 225 -28.40 8.56 -23.93
C ASP A 225 -27.59 8.35 -22.64
N THR A 226 -27.29 7.08 -22.31
CA THR A 226 -26.46 6.75 -21.14
C THR A 226 -24.99 7.14 -21.36
N LEU A 227 -24.49 7.03 -22.60
CA LEU A 227 -23.16 7.53 -22.96
C LEU A 227 -23.06 9.05 -22.82
N GLU A 228 -24.08 9.81 -23.25
CA GLU A 228 -24.11 11.27 -23.07
C GLU A 228 -24.21 11.67 -21.60
N THR A 229 -24.96 10.90 -20.80
CA THR A 229 -25.00 11.09 -19.34
C THR A 229 -23.60 10.91 -18.74
N LEU A 230 -22.90 9.82 -19.11
CA LEU A 230 -21.52 9.58 -18.68
C LEU A 230 -20.57 10.71 -19.10
N ARG A 231 -20.66 11.19 -20.35
CA ARG A 231 -19.84 12.30 -20.87
C ARG A 231 -20.07 13.58 -20.06
N THR A 232 -21.33 13.90 -19.80
CA THR A 232 -21.73 15.08 -19.02
C THR A 232 -21.22 14.99 -17.58
N ASP A 233 -21.36 13.82 -16.96
CA ASP A 233 -20.92 13.60 -15.58
C ASP A 233 -19.38 13.67 -15.45
N ILE A 234 -18.64 13.15 -16.43
CA ILE A 234 -17.17 13.30 -16.50
C ILE A 234 -16.79 14.77 -16.67
N HIS A 235 -17.46 15.51 -17.55
CA HIS A 235 -17.20 16.94 -17.78
C HIS A 235 -17.41 17.76 -16.50
N ALA A 236 -18.59 17.62 -15.88
CA ALA A 236 -18.92 18.31 -14.64
C ALA A 236 -17.93 17.94 -13.51
N TYR A 237 -17.60 16.65 -13.41
CA TYR A 237 -16.62 16.19 -12.42
C TYR A 237 -15.26 16.86 -12.61
N ILE A 238 -14.68 16.78 -13.80
CA ILE A 238 -13.34 17.31 -14.05
C ILE A 238 -13.31 18.83 -13.87
N LYS A 239 -14.34 19.53 -14.33
CA LYS A 239 -14.47 20.99 -14.23
C LYS A 239 -14.46 21.47 -12.77
N ASP A 240 -15.20 20.79 -11.91
CA ASP A 240 -15.37 21.21 -10.51
C ASP A 240 -14.31 20.60 -9.57
N HIS A 241 -13.59 19.57 -10.00
CA HIS A 241 -12.72 18.82 -9.10
C HIS A 241 -11.43 19.59 -8.77
N PRO A 242 -11.11 19.76 -7.46
CA PRO A 242 -9.97 20.55 -6.99
C PRO A 242 -8.60 20.14 -7.54
N ALA A 243 -8.44 18.88 -7.97
CA ALA A 243 -7.16 18.42 -8.51
C ALA A 243 -6.80 19.03 -9.87
N TRP A 244 -7.78 19.54 -10.64
CA TRP A 244 -7.55 20.17 -11.96
C TRP A 244 -7.90 21.65 -11.96
N SER A 245 -9.03 22.04 -11.35
CA SER A 245 -9.49 23.44 -11.34
C SER A 245 -8.53 24.41 -10.64
N LYS A 246 -7.70 23.90 -9.73
CA LYS A 246 -6.73 24.68 -8.95
C LYS A 246 -5.30 24.68 -9.50
N GLN A 247 -5.01 23.92 -10.55
CA GLN A 247 -3.64 23.84 -11.06
C GLN A 247 -3.29 25.10 -11.83
N VAL A 248 -2.48 25.95 -11.20
CA VAL A 248 -1.93 27.15 -11.82
C VAL A 248 -0.47 26.91 -12.18
N ILE A 249 -0.10 27.29 -13.40
CA ILE A 249 1.27 27.27 -13.91
C ILE A 249 1.65 28.68 -14.38
N GLY A 250 2.94 29.02 -14.31
CA GLY A 250 3.43 30.29 -14.82
C GLY A 250 3.14 30.46 -16.33
N SER A 251 2.96 31.70 -16.78
CA SER A 251 2.55 31.94 -18.17
C SER A 251 3.62 31.54 -19.18
N ALA A 252 4.91 31.70 -18.85
CA ALA A 252 6.03 31.27 -19.69
C ALA A 252 6.17 29.75 -19.68
N ASP A 253 6.06 29.14 -18.50
CA ASP A 253 6.09 27.68 -18.33
C ASP A 253 4.99 26.98 -19.15
N TYR A 254 3.79 27.56 -19.17
CA TYR A 254 2.69 27.07 -20.01
C TYR A 254 3.04 27.11 -21.50
N GLN A 255 3.71 28.17 -21.97
CA GLN A 255 4.12 28.27 -23.38
C GLN A 255 5.20 27.23 -23.72
N VAL A 256 6.18 27.03 -22.83
CA VAL A 256 7.17 25.96 -22.99
C VAL A 256 6.49 24.60 -23.07
N LYS A 257 5.52 24.34 -22.18
CA LYS A 257 4.72 23.11 -22.17
C LYS A 257 3.97 22.92 -23.49
N ALA A 258 3.21 23.92 -23.94
CA ALA A 258 2.45 23.85 -25.18
C ALA A 258 3.36 23.62 -26.39
N ARG A 259 4.49 24.33 -26.44
CA ARG A 259 5.45 24.18 -27.53
C ARG A 259 6.14 22.81 -27.53
N LEU A 260 6.41 22.25 -26.35
CA LEU A 260 6.95 20.89 -26.21
C LEU A 260 5.96 19.84 -26.73
N GLU A 261 4.68 19.99 -26.42
CA GLU A 261 3.62 19.11 -26.95
C GLU A 261 3.53 19.21 -28.47
N GLU A 262 3.57 20.42 -29.05
CA GLU A 262 3.57 20.59 -30.52
C GLU A 262 4.77 19.89 -31.19
N ILE A 263 5.93 19.90 -30.53
CA ILE A 263 7.15 19.22 -31.01
C ILE A 263 6.95 17.69 -31.00
N PHE A 264 6.33 17.15 -29.95
CA PHE A 264 6.09 15.71 -29.83
C PHE A 264 4.95 15.22 -30.72
N GLU A 265 3.86 15.98 -30.82
CA GLU A 265 2.70 15.68 -31.66
C GLU A 265 2.99 15.91 -33.17
N GLY A 266 4.00 16.73 -33.49
CA GLY A 266 4.35 17.05 -34.88
C GLY A 266 3.38 18.03 -35.55
N THR A 267 2.61 18.79 -34.78
CA THR A 267 1.70 19.81 -35.32
C THR A 267 2.45 20.98 -35.99
N ALA A 268 3.72 21.19 -35.62
CA ALA A 268 4.60 22.21 -36.18
C ALA A 268 5.76 21.66 -37.05
N GLY A 269 5.73 20.38 -37.44
CA GLY A 269 6.82 19.75 -38.20
C GLY A 269 6.78 18.22 -38.17
N GLN A 270 7.93 17.56 -38.33
CA GLN A 270 7.98 16.12 -38.08
C GLN A 270 7.91 15.86 -36.56
N PRO A 271 7.07 14.91 -36.10
CA PRO A 271 6.97 14.57 -34.69
C PRO A 271 8.34 14.10 -34.19
N LYS A 272 8.76 14.63 -33.04
CA LYS A 272 9.99 14.21 -32.38
C LYS A 272 9.67 13.33 -31.18
N GLU A 273 10.36 12.22 -31.06
CA GLU A 273 10.19 11.31 -29.91
C GLU A 273 11.03 11.71 -28.70
N HIS A 274 11.99 12.60 -28.92
CA HIS A 274 12.89 13.09 -27.90
C HIS A 274 13.41 14.49 -28.25
N LEU A 275 13.77 15.24 -27.22
CA LEU A 275 14.39 16.55 -27.29
C LEU A 275 15.68 16.53 -26.44
N ALA A 276 16.74 17.19 -26.93
CA ALA A 276 17.96 17.34 -26.14
C ALA A 276 17.74 18.37 -25.02
N MET A 277 18.46 18.22 -23.91
CA MET A 277 18.37 19.16 -22.78
C MET A 277 18.77 20.58 -23.19
N GLU A 278 19.76 20.72 -24.07
CA GLU A 278 20.18 22.01 -24.62
C GLU A 278 19.05 22.69 -25.39
N ASP A 279 18.39 21.94 -26.29
CA ASP A 279 17.26 22.45 -27.07
C ASP A 279 16.08 22.87 -26.17
N PHE A 280 15.86 22.15 -25.06
CA PHE A 280 14.83 22.51 -24.10
C PHE A 280 15.19 23.74 -23.27
N ARG A 281 16.47 23.91 -22.90
CA ARG A 281 16.94 25.13 -22.23
C ARG A 281 16.80 26.34 -23.15
N ASP A 282 17.07 26.17 -24.44
CA ASP A 282 16.85 27.22 -25.45
C ASP A 282 15.37 27.57 -25.58
N LEU A 283 14.49 26.55 -25.61
CA LEU A 283 13.04 26.71 -25.58
C LEU A 283 12.56 27.46 -24.33
N ALA A 284 13.08 27.11 -23.15
CA ALA A 284 12.76 27.80 -21.91
C ALA A 284 13.23 29.26 -21.94
N ALA A 285 14.42 29.52 -22.47
CA ALA A 285 14.96 30.87 -22.62
C ALA A 285 14.15 31.74 -23.59
N GLU A 286 13.64 31.16 -24.69
CA GLU A 286 12.78 31.86 -25.66
C GLU A 286 11.53 32.46 -24.98
N TYR A 287 10.87 31.66 -24.14
CA TYR A 287 9.67 32.09 -23.40
C TYR A 287 9.98 32.76 -22.06
N LYS A 288 11.26 32.86 -21.67
CA LYS A 288 11.72 33.38 -20.38
C LYS A 288 11.19 32.57 -19.19
N ALA A 289 11.03 31.27 -19.37
CA ALA A 289 10.80 30.34 -18.26
C ALA A 289 12.11 30.18 -17.47
N GLU A 290 12.06 30.43 -16.16
CA GLU A 290 13.20 30.26 -15.25
C GLU A 290 13.40 28.78 -14.90
N GLU A 291 14.54 28.37 -14.36
CA GLU A 291 14.82 26.99 -13.84
C GLU A 291 14.21 25.82 -14.67
N PRO A 292 14.70 25.57 -15.89
CA PRO A 292 14.12 24.59 -16.80
C PRO A 292 14.08 23.16 -16.23
N GLU A 293 15.05 22.77 -15.40
CA GLU A 293 15.08 21.45 -14.77
C GLU A 293 13.92 21.23 -13.78
N GLU A 294 13.50 22.27 -13.06
CA GLU A 294 12.36 22.19 -12.15
C GLU A 294 11.04 22.12 -12.92
N LEU A 295 10.93 22.90 -14.01
CA LEU A 295 9.82 22.79 -14.95
C LEU A 295 9.71 21.36 -15.51
N LEU A 296 10.83 20.74 -15.91
CA LEU A 296 10.82 19.35 -16.38
C LEU A 296 10.38 18.36 -15.31
N GLN A 297 10.75 18.56 -14.04
CA GLN A 297 10.25 17.72 -12.94
C GLN A 297 8.74 17.85 -12.77
N ALA A 298 8.21 19.09 -12.88
CA ALA A 298 6.77 19.32 -12.85
C ALA A 298 6.06 18.67 -14.05
N LEU A 299 6.58 18.82 -15.27
CA LEU A 299 6.04 18.19 -16.48
C LEU A 299 6.14 16.66 -16.44
N HIS A 300 7.18 16.11 -15.79
CA HIS A 300 7.32 14.68 -15.51
C HIS A 300 6.23 14.18 -14.56
N ALA A 301 5.98 14.91 -13.47
CA ALA A 301 4.90 14.56 -12.53
C ALA A 301 3.51 14.63 -13.20
N LEU A 302 3.31 15.58 -14.12
CA LEU A 302 2.10 15.69 -14.93
C LEU A 302 2.03 14.64 -16.04
N GLY A 303 3.12 13.93 -16.33
CA GLY A 303 3.23 12.93 -17.41
C GLY A 303 3.09 13.52 -18.82
N ILE A 304 3.42 14.80 -18.98
CA ILE A 304 3.46 15.50 -20.27
C ILE A 304 4.78 15.18 -21.00
N SER A 305 5.88 15.10 -20.26
CA SER A 305 7.20 14.74 -20.80
C SER A 305 8.01 14.02 -19.73
N PHE A 306 8.88 13.10 -20.12
CA PHE A 306 9.71 12.38 -19.15
C PHE A 306 11.19 12.71 -19.26
N TRP A 307 11.79 13.05 -18.13
CA TRP A 307 13.22 13.28 -17.96
C TRP A 307 13.78 12.40 -16.82
N TYR A 308 14.95 11.77 -17.04
CA TYR A 308 15.55 10.80 -16.10
C TYR A 308 17.00 11.15 -15.74
N PRO A 309 17.23 12.16 -14.88
CA PRO A 309 18.58 12.66 -14.57
C PRO A 309 19.48 11.63 -13.87
N LYS A 310 18.90 10.59 -13.27
CA LYS A 310 19.64 9.56 -12.52
C LYS A 310 20.14 8.41 -13.40
N ILE A 311 19.79 8.38 -14.68
CA ILE A 311 20.20 7.33 -15.61
C ILE A 311 21.27 7.89 -16.54
N GLU A 312 22.46 7.28 -16.51
CA GLU A 312 23.61 7.69 -17.31
C GLU A 312 23.26 7.69 -18.82
N GLY A 313 23.41 8.85 -19.48
CA GLY A 313 23.09 9.03 -20.89
C GLY A 313 21.61 9.36 -21.18
N CYS A 314 20.77 9.46 -20.14
CA CYS A 314 19.37 9.88 -20.24
C CYS A 314 19.12 11.25 -19.57
N ASP A 315 20.11 11.77 -18.84
CA ASP A 315 20.10 13.09 -18.22
C ASP A 315 20.02 14.23 -19.25
N THR A 316 20.39 13.95 -20.50
CA THR A 316 20.35 14.91 -21.60
C THR A 316 19.13 14.76 -22.52
N LEU A 317 18.18 13.85 -22.21
CA LEU A 317 17.05 13.55 -23.08
C LEU A 317 15.71 13.76 -22.36
N ILE A 318 14.85 14.54 -23.01
CA ILE A 318 13.45 14.72 -22.64
C ILE A 318 12.62 13.93 -23.64
N LEU A 319 11.71 13.11 -23.14
CA LEU A 319 11.14 12.01 -23.90
C LEU A 319 9.63 12.17 -24.02
N ASN A 320 9.12 11.85 -25.21
CA ASN A 320 7.70 11.65 -25.44
C ASN A 320 7.22 10.43 -24.62
N PRO A 321 6.23 10.60 -23.73
CA PRO A 321 5.60 9.50 -23.00
C PRO A 321 5.19 8.33 -23.90
N ASP A 322 4.54 8.61 -25.04
CA ASP A 322 3.98 7.58 -25.93
C ASP A 322 5.08 6.70 -26.53
N TRP A 323 6.21 7.30 -26.88
CA TRP A 323 7.36 6.57 -27.41
C TRP A 323 7.97 5.60 -26.39
N ILE A 324 8.06 6.00 -25.12
CA ILE A 324 8.52 5.10 -24.04
C ILE A 324 7.55 3.93 -23.91
N THR A 325 6.27 4.24 -23.84
CA THR A 325 5.20 3.25 -23.68
C THR A 325 5.30 2.17 -24.73
N ASP A 326 5.20 2.58 -25.99
CA ASP A 326 5.19 1.67 -27.12
C ASP A 326 6.48 0.85 -27.20
N GLY A 327 7.62 1.45 -26.83
CA GLY A 327 8.91 0.77 -26.80
C GLY A 327 8.96 -0.34 -25.77
N VAL A 328 8.53 -0.08 -24.53
CA VAL A 328 8.50 -1.09 -23.46
C VAL A 328 7.44 -2.15 -23.75
N TYR A 329 6.26 -1.77 -24.25
CA TYR A 329 5.22 -2.70 -24.67
C TYR A 329 5.68 -3.62 -25.79
N ALA A 330 6.37 -3.08 -26.81
CA ALA A 330 6.93 -3.88 -27.90
C ALA A 330 7.92 -4.94 -27.38
N ILE A 331 8.78 -4.58 -26.43
CA ILE A 331 9.71 -5.51 -25.78
C ILE A 331 8.97 -6.63 -25.05
N VAL A 332 8.00 -6.27 -24.19
CA VAL A 332 7.25 -7.22 -23.37
C VAL A 332 6.39 -8.14 -24.23
N ASN A 333 5.67 -7.59 -25.22
CA ASN A 333 4.84 -8.37 -26.14
C ASN A 333 5.68 -9.31 -27.01
N TRP A 334 6.82 -8.85 -27.52
CA TRP A 334 7.72 -9.69 -28.33
C TRP A 334 8.24 -10.88 -27.52
N LEU A 335 8.62 -10.66 -26.27
CA LEU A 335 9.05 -11.72 -25.35
C LEU A 335 7.92 -12.71 -25.08
N ALA A 336 6.73 -12.19 -24.73
CA ALA A 336 5.55 -12.98 -24.43
C ALA A 336 5.13 -13.88 -25.60
N ASN A 337 5.08 -13.32 -26.81
CA ASN A 337 4.71 -14.03 -28.03
C ASN A 337 5.71 -15.15 -28.38
N GLN A 338 6.96 -15.04 -27.93
CA GLN A 338 7.98 -16.09 -28.08
C GLN A 338 8.08 -17.02 -26.88
N SER A 339 7.20 -16.87 -25.86
CA SER A 339 7.30 -17.60 -24.59
C SER A 339 8.68 -17.47 -23.93
N LYS A 340 9.31 -16.30 -24.09
CA LYS A 340 10.58 -15.92 -23.47
C LYS A 340 10.34 -14.96 -22.32
N HIS A 341 11.27 -14.97 -21.37
CA HIS A 341 11.25 -14.09 -20.19
C HIS A 341 12.42 -13.08 -20.18
N GLY A 342 13.24 -13.09 -21.23
CA GLY A 342 14.41 -12.23 -21.33
C GLY A 342 15.02 -12.22 -22.72
N LEU A 343 15.90 -11.25 -22.96
CA LEU A 343 16.57 -11.03 -24.25
C LEU A 343 17.94 -10.40 -24.07
N LYS A 344 18.84 -10.59 -25.05
CA LYS A 344 20.10 -9.83 -25.12
C LYS A 344 19.84 -8.45 -25.69
N LEU A 345 20.65 -7.46 -25.32
CA LEU A 345 20.58 -6.13 -25.91
C LEU A 345 20.57 -6.16 -27.45
N THR A 346 21.34 -7.06 -28.07
CA THR A 346 21.38 -7.24 -29.53
C THR A 346 20.08 -7.77 -30.14
N ASP A 347 19.25 -8.45 -29.36
CA ASP A 347 17.94 -8.94 -29.81
C ASP A 347 16.91 -7.81 -29.96
N LEU A 348 17.16 -6.62 -29.41
CA LEU A 348 16.27 -5.46 -29.62
C LEU A 348 16.14 -5.07 -31.09
N LYS A 349 17.13 -5.37 -31.94
CA LYS A 349 17.01 -5.25 -33.41
C LYS A 349 15.91 -6.13 -34.00
N LYS A 350 15.63 -7.28 -33.38
CA LYS A 350 14.57 -8.20 -33.78
C LYS A 350 13.22 -7.79 -33.22
N VAL A 351 13.22 -7.15 -32.04
CA VAL A 351 12.02 -6.54 -31.44
C VAL A 351 11.53 -5.40 -32.33
N PHE A 352 12.42 -4.44 -32.61
CA PHE A 352 12.14 -3.26 -33.43
C PHE A 352 12.49 -3.52 -34.91
N ASN A 353 11.84 -4.54 -35.49
CA ASN A 353 12.02 -4.89 -36.90
C ASN A 353 11.35 -3.87 -37.85
N LYS A 354 11.25 -4.17 -39.15
CA LYS A 354 10.85 -3.23 -40.23
C LYS A 354 9.66 -2.31 -39.94
N ASN A 355 8.66 -2.71 -39.15
CA ASN A 355 7.50 -1.85 -38.84
C ASN A 355 7.76 -0.81 -37.73
N HIS A 356 8.84 -0.98 -36.97
CA HIS A 356 9.20 -0.11 -35.83
C HIS A 356 10.64 0.43 -35.93
N PHE A 357 11.40 0.05 -36.95
CA PHE A 357 12.83 0.38 -37.10
C PHE A 357 13.08 1.89 -37.13
N ASP A 358 12.27 2.63 -37.89
CA ASP A 358 12.43 4.09 -38.03
C ASP A 358 12.11 4.84 -36.72
N ARG A 359 11.14 4.34 -35.95
CA ARG A 359 10.74 4.91 -34.66
C ARG A 359 11.70 4.53 -33.51
N TYR A 360 12.34 3.36 -33.60
CA TYR A 360 13.26 2.84 -32.58
C TYR A 360 14.62 2.44 -33.17
N PRO A 361 15.45 3.42 -33.57
CA PRO A 361 16.74 3.16 -34.16
C PRO A 361 17.70 2.50 -33.15
N GLU A 362 18.70 1.78 -33.67
CA GLU A 362 19.65 1.00 -32.85
C GLU A 362 20.37 1.84 -31.78
N SER A 363 20.65 3.12 -32.06
CA SER A 363 21.24 4.05 -31.11
C SER A 363 20.41 4.21 -29.82
N LYS A 364 19.11 3.94 -29.87
CA LYS A 364 18.18 4.06 -28.73
C LYS A 364 17.89 2.73 -28.03
N HIS A 365 18.40 1.61 -28.54
CA HIS A 365 18.17 0.29 -27.92
C HIS A 365 18.78 0.18 -26.53
N ARG A 366 19.98 0.75 -26.34
CA ARG A 366 20.63 0.78 -25.03
C ARG A 366 19.83 1.59 -24.01
N PHE A 367 19.27 2.71 -24.47
CA PHE A 367 18.41 3.56 -23.66
C PHE A 367 17.19 2.78 -23.15
N LEU A 368 16.41 2.14 -24.02
CA LEU A 368 15.23 1.36 -23.62
C LEU A 368 15.60 0.20 -22.69
N PHE A 369 16.74 -0.45 -22.93
CA PHE A 369 17.25 -1.51 -22.06
C PHE A 369 17.50 -1.02 -20.64
N ASP A 370 18.13 0.15 -20.47
CA ASP A 370 18.41 0.72 -19.15
C ASP A 370 17.15 1.33 -18.50
N LEU A 371 16.20 1.81 -19.31
CA LEU A 371 14.90 2.28 -18.82
C LEU A 371 14.07 1.15 -18.19
N VAL A 372 14.01 -0.03 -18.82
CA VAL A 372 13.30 -1.20 -18.24
C VAL A 372 13.92 -1.60 -16.89
N LYS A 373 15.22 -1.38 -16.70
CA LYS A 373 15.92 -1.61 -15.43
C LYS A 373 15.61 -0.54 -14.39
N SER A 374 15.63 0.74 -14.75
CA SER A 374 15.38 1.85 -13.80
C SER A 374 13.98 1.81 -13.21
N TYR A 375 13.02 1.28 -13.97
CA TYR A 375 11.64 1.07 -13.53
C TYR A 375 11.40 -0.21 -12.71
N GLU A 376 12.47 -0.97 -12.45
CA GLU A 376 12.43 -2.25 -11.74
C GLU A 376 11.51 -3.29 -12.41
N LEU A 377 11.32 -3.21 -13.74
CA LEU A 377 10.58 -4.23 -14.50
C LEU A 377 11.44 -5.47 -14.77
N GLY A 378 12.74 -5.26 -14.93
CA GLY A 378 13.69 -6.31 -15.23
C GLY A 378 15.08 -6.01 -14.68
N PHE A 379 15.91 -7.04 -14.63
CA PHE A 379 17.29 -6.93 -14.19
C PHE A 379 18.23 -7.48 -15.26
N GLN A 380 19.46 -6.98 -15.26
CA GLN A 380 20.52 -7.48 -16.12
C GLN A 380 21.25 -8.65 -15.43
N ARG A 381 21.43 -9.78 -16.12
CA ARG A 381 22.22 -10.90 -15.62
C ARG A 381 23.68 -10.47 -15.45
N VAL A 382 24.30 -10.85 -14.34
CA VAL A 382 25.73 -10.55 -14.08
C VAL A 382 26.60 -11.17 -15.17
N GLY A 383 27.44 -10.34 -15.81
CA GLY A 383 28.42 -10.78 -16.83
C GLY A 383 27.94 -10.75 -18.29
N ASP A 384 26.66 -10.47 -18.57
CA ASP A 384 26.11 -10.31 -19.93
C ASP A 384 25.15 -9.10 -19.98
N LYS A 385 24.90 -8.55 -21.17
CA LYS A 385 23.81 -7.61 -21.46
C LYS A 385 22.51 -8.37 -21.74
N TYR A 386 22.17 -9.36 -20.90
CA TYR A 386 20.92 -10.11 -20.96
C TYR A 386 19.94 -9.57 -19.93
N LEU A 387 18.79 -9.09 -20.39
CA LEU A 387 17.69 -8.58 -19.56
C LEU A 387 16.73 -9.72 -19.23
N VAL A 388 16.37 -9.83 -17.95
CA VAL A 388 15.33 -10.75 -17.45
C VAL A 388 14.17 -9.92 -16.93
N ILE A 389 12.94 -10.23 -17.35
CA ILE A 389 11.70 -9.61 -16.87
C ILE A 389 10.96 -10.65 -16.01
N PRO A 390 11.03 -10.57 -14.67
CA PRO A 390 10.48 -11.61 -13.78
C PRO A 390 8.98 -11.88 -13.97
N HIS A 391 8.21 -10.86 -14.35
CA HIS A 391 6.77 -11.02 -14.61
C HIS A 391 6.46 -12.00 -15.76
N LEU A 392 7.40 -12.17 -16.70
CA LEU A 392 7.30 -13.09 -17.83
C LEU A 392 7.78 -14.51 -17.52
N LEU A 393 8.30 -14.75 -16.32
CA LEU A 393 8.69 -16.09 -15.91
C LEU A 393 7.46 -17.01 -15.85
N ARG A 394 7.74 -18.30 -15.83
CA ARG A 394 6.73 -19.34 -15.62
C ARG A 394 6.07 -19.15 -14.26
N GLU A 395 4.78 -19.44 -14.19
CA GLU A 395 4.02 -19.36 -12.95
C GLU A 395 4.36 -20.50 -12.00
N ASP A 396 4.57 -21.70 -12.54
CA ASP A 396 4.91 -22.87 -11.75
C ASP A 396 6.35 -22.80 -11.22
N ARG A 397 6.56 -23.41 -10.05
CA ARG A 397 7.86 -23.43 -9.36
C ARG A 397 8.84 -24.43 -10.00
N PRO A 398 10.15 -24.27 -9.80
CA PRO A 398 11.13 -25.31 -10.11
C PRO A 398 10.80 -26.64 -9.42
N LYS A 399 11.13 -27.75 -10.08
CA LYS A 399 10.83 -29.11 -9.58
C LYS A 399 11.50 -29.41 -8.25
N VAL A 400 12.72 -28.90 -8.05
CA VAL A 400 13.51 -29.08 -6.83
C VAL A 400 13.70 -27.71 -6.20
N LEU A 401 13.38 -27.60 -4.91
CA LEU A 401 13.61 -26.41 -4.10
C LEU A 401 14.43 -26.81 -2.85
N PRO A 402 15.23 -25.90 -2.28
CA PRO A 402 15.89 -26.16 -1.02
C PRO A 402 14.87 -26.42 0.09
N GLU A 403 15.19 -27.36 0.97
CA GLU A 403 14.41 -27.65 2.15
C GLU A 403 14.77 -26.70 3.29
N PHE A 404 13.76 -26.31 4.06
CA PHE A 404 13.88 -25.43 5.22
C PHE A 404 13.23 -26.12 6.42
N PRO A 405 13.92 -27.07 7.06
CA PRO A 405 13.40 -27.82 8.19
C PRO A 405 13.00 -26.91 9.35
N MET A 406 12.04 -27.39 10.13
CA MET A 406 11.69 -26.82 11.43
C MET A 406 12.94 -26.72 12.32
N GLY A 407 12.98 -25.71 13.20
CA GLY A 407 14.08 -25.54 14.15
C GLY A 407 15.33 -24.88 13.56
N GLU A 408 15.75 -25.27 12.36
CA GLU A 408 16.97 -24.79 11.69
C GLU A 408 16.76 -23.57 10.78
N SER A 409 15.50 -23.20 10.54
CA SER A 409 15.14 -22.11 9.62
C SER A 409 14.35 -21.01 10.32
N LEU A 410 14.57 -19.76 9.89
CA LEU A 410 13.73 -18.61 10.19
C LEU A 410 12.58 -18.55 9.18
N LEU A 411 11.33 -18.53 9.65
CA LEU A 411 10.15 -18.40 8.81
C LEU A 411 9.33 -17.16 9.20
N VAL A 412 9.13 -16.28 8.22
CA VAL A 412 8.32 -15.06 8.35
C VAL A 412 7.30 -15.01 7.22
N ARG A 413 6.12 -14.47 7.51
CA ARG A 413 5.00 -14.37 6.57
C ARG A 413 4.46 -12.97 6.51
N TYR A 414 4.27 -12.46 5.31
CA TYR A 414 3.42 -11.29 5.05
C TYR A 414 2.06 -11.79 4.62
N GLN A 415 1.02 -11.56 5.42
CA GLN A 415 -0.34 -11.99 5.14
C GLN A 415 -1.20 -10.78 4.80
N ALA A 416 -1.73 -10.71 3.58
CA ALA A 416 -2.71 -9.72 3.18
C ALA A 416 -4.13 -10.27 3.28
N GLU A 417 -5.07 -9.36 3.50
CA GLU A 417 -6.51 -9.62 3.42
C GLU A 417 -6.97 -9.69 1.95
N PHE A 418 -6.35 -8.87 1.09
CA PHE A 418 -6.62 -8.78 -0.35
C PHE A 418 -5.46 -9.31 -1.19
N ALA A 419 -5.68 -9.44 -2.50
CA ALA A 419 -4.62 -9.86 -3.42
C ALA A 419 -3.46 -8.86 -3.39
N LEU A 420 -2.23 -9.38 -3.30
CA LEU A 420 -1.05 -8.53 -3.34
C LEU A 420 -0.85 -7.99 -4.76
N PRO A 421 -0.30 -6.76 -4.92
CA PRO A 421 0.00 -6.23 -6.24
C PRO A 421 0.89 -7.22 -7.02
N PRO A 422 0.56 -7.58 -8.27
CA PRO A 422 1.21 -8.67 -9.02
C PRO A 422 2.72 -8.51 -9.18
N HIS A 423 3.21 -7.27 -9.18
CA HIS A 423 4.62 -6.95 -9.41
C HIS A 423 5.44 -6.87 -8.11
N THR A 424 4.82 -7.07 -6.95
CA THR A 424 5.51 -6.98 -5.65
C THR A 424 6.72 -7.91 -5.63
N LEU A 425 6.51 -9.17 -6.00
CA LEU A 425 7.58 -10.15 -6.01
C LEU A 425 8.52 -9.98 -7.20
N SER A 426 8.02 -9.59 -8.37
CA SER A 426 8.87 -9.25 -9.53
C SER A 426 9.91 -8.17 -9.17
N ARG A 427 9.49 -7.10 -8.48
CA ARG A 427 10.39 -6.03 -8.01
C ARG A 427 11.35 -6.52 -6.93
N PHE A 428 10.88 -7.37 -6.02
CA PHE A 428 11.73 -8.01 -5.03
C PHE A 428 12.87 -8.79 -5.70
N ILE A 429 12.55 -9.59 -6.72
CA ILE A 429 13.53 -10.34 -7.52
C ILE A 429 14.51 -9.38 -8.21
N VAL A 430 14.02 -8.30 -8.83
CA VAL A 430 14.89 -7.30 -9.48
C VAL A 430 15.86 -6.67 -8.48
N ARG A 431 15.41 -6.29 -7.28
CA ARG A 431 16.27 -5.69 -6.25
C ARG A 431 17.33 -6.65 -5.72
N HIS A 432 17.02 -7.95 -5.67
CA HIS A 432 17.92 -8.99 -5.15
C HIS A 432 18.61 -9.84 -6.22
N HIS A 433 18.60 -9.42 -7.48
CA HIS A 433 19.11 -10.22 -8.59
C HIS A 433 20.58 -10.69 -8.45
N ARG A 434 21.39 -9.96 -7.68
CA ARG A 434 22.81 -10.27 -7.46
C ARG A 434 23.04 -11.46 -6.52
N VAL A 435 22.09 -11.74 -5.64
CA VAL A 435 22.15 -12.79 -4.63
C VAL A 435 21.22 -13.97 -4.97
N LEU A 436 20.75 -14.07 -6.22
CA LEU A 436 19.97 -15.22 -6.66
C LEU A 436 20.82 -16.48 -6.67
N ALA A 437 20.31 -17.54 -6.04
CA ALA A 437 20.89 -18.86 -6.12
C ALA A 437 20.85 -19.36 -7.58
N LYS A 438 21.82 -20.18 -7.94
CA LYS A 438 22.00 -20.67 -9.31
C LYS A 438 21.91 -22.19 -9.35
N GLU A 439 21.33 -22.72 -10.42
CA GLU A 439 21.43 -24.14 -10.75
C GLU A 439 22.84 -24.50 -11.24
N ALA A 440 23.09 -25.80 -11.44
CA ALA A 440 24.36 -26.31 -11.94
C ALA A 440 24.75 -25.74 -13.32
N ASP A 441 23.77 -25.35 -14.14
CA ASP A 441 24.00 -24.70 -15.43
C ASP A 441 24.25 -23.17 -15.32
N GLY A 442 24.24 -22.63 -14.10
CA GLY A 442 24.46 -21.22 -13.79
C GLY A 442 23.23 -20.33 -13.98
N SER A 443 22.07 -20.87 -14.34
CA SER A 443 20.80 -20.13 -14.43
C SER A 443 20.24 -19.83 -13.03
N PRO A 444 19.58 -18.67 -12.83
CA PRO A 444 19.02 -18.31 -11.52
C PRO A 444 17.78 -19.15 -11.21
N ILE A 445 17.61 -19.56 -9.95
CA ILE A 445 16.45 -20.33 -9.48
C ILE A 445 15.30 -19.36 -9.15
N ILE A 446 14.52 -18.99 -10.17
CA ILE A 446 13.43 -18.01 -10.07
C ILE A 446 12.20 -18.45 -10.89
N TRP A 447 11.02 -18.03 -10.45
CA TRP A 447 9.76 -18.14 -11.18
C TRP A 447 8.89 -16.90 -10.86
N ARG A 448 7.73 -16.74 -11.50
CA ARG A 448 6.91 -15.52 -11.34
C ARG A 448 6.55 -15.26 -9.88
N TYR A 449 6.31 -16.32 -9.11
CA TYR A 449 5.87 -16.26 -7.73
C TYR A 449 6.94 -16.72 -6.72
N GLY A 450 8.23 -16.71 -7.08
CA GLY A 450 9.29 -16.91 -6.10
C GLY A 450 10.71 -16.94 -6.61
N ALA A 451 11.64 -16.93 -5.66
CA ALA A 451 13.06 -16.96 -5.89
C ALA A 451 13.79 -17.66 -4.74
N VAL A 452 14.89 -18.33 -5.08
CA VAL A 452 15.88 -18.80 -4.11
C VAL A 452 17.06 -17.84 -4.13
N LEU A 453 17.53 -17.44 -2.94
CA LEU A 453 18.62 -16.49 -2.75
C LEU A 453 19.70 -17.11 -1.88
N THR A 454 20.94 -16.66 -2.02
CA THR A 454 22.08 -17.07 -1.19
C THR A 454 23.06 -15.91 -1.01
N ASN A 455 23.67 -15.83 0.17
CA ASN A 455 24.77 -14.89 0.41
C ASN A 455 26.13 -15.41 -0.09
N GLY A 456 26.19 -16.66 -0.58
CA GLY A 456 27.44 -17.32 -1.01
C GLY A 456 28.30 -17.86 0.13
N GLU A 457 27.89 -17.67 1.38
CA GLU A 457 28.59 -18.05 2.61
C GLU A 457 27.79 -19.10 3.42
N GLY A 458 27.02 -19.94 2.72
CA GLY A 458 26.23 -21.02 3.32
C GLY A 458 24.85 -20.61 3.87
N THR A 459 24.45 -19.35 3.74
CA THR A 459 23.07 -18.91 4.03
C THR A 459 22.23 -18.95 2.75
N GLU A 460 21.05 -19.54 2.85
CA GLU A 460 20.07 -19.66 1.76
C GLU A 460 18.71 -19.14 2.20
N ALA A 461 17.96 -18.57 1.26
CA ALA A 461 16.61 -18.11 1.47
C ALA A 461 15.67 -18.54 0.34
N LEU A 462 14.42 -18.82 0.69
CA LEU A 462 13.33 -19.06 -0.23
C LEU A 462 12.25 -18.01 0.02
N VAL A 463 11.98 -17.19 -0.99
CA VAL A 463 10.89 -16.20 -0.95
C VAL A 463 9.85 -16.58 -1.98
N ARG A 464 8.61 -16.75 -1.56
CA ARG A 464 7.52 -17.15 -2.45
C ARG A 464 6.21 -16.46 -2.12
N GLN A 465 5.47 -16.10 -3.16
CA GLN A 465 4.10 -15.63 -3.04
C GLN A 465 3.14 -16.80 -3.25
N ILE A 466 2.16 -16.93 -2.37
CA ILE A 466 1.09 -17.92 -2.44
C ILE A 466 -0.21 -17.18 -2.18
N ASP A 467 -1.03 -16.99 -3.22
CA ASP A 467 -2.30 -16.27 -3.13
C ASP A 467 -2.11 -14.88 -2.49
N ARG A 468 -2.65 -14.65 -1.28
CA ARG A 468 -2.59 -13.38 -0.54
C ARG A 468 -1.44 -13.29 0.46
N ARG A 469 -0.42 -14.15 0.36
CA ARG A 469 0.73 -14.13 1.28
C ARG A 469 2.09 -14.23 0.59
N ILE A 470 3.11 -13.65 1.22
CA ILE A 470 4.51 -13.88 0.89
C ILE A 470 5.20 -14.54 2.08
N ASP A 471 5.74 -15.73 1.86
CA ASP A 471 6.53 -16.47 2.84
C ASP A 471 8.03 -16.25 2.55
N ILE A 472 8.81 -15.97 3.61
CA ILE A 472 10.27 -15.95 3.60
C ILE A 472 10.77 -17.04 4.53
N SER A 473 11.53 -17.97 3.99
CA SER A 473 12.28 -18.97 4.76
C SER A 473 13.77 -18.71 4.60
N VAL A 474 14.53 -18.65 5.68
CA VAL A 474 15.99 -18.45 5.67
C VAL A 474 16.67 -19.47 6.56
N LYS A 475 17.77 -20.07 6.11
CA LYS A 475 18.60 -20.99 6.89
C LYS A 475 20.08 -20.69 6.69
N GLY A 476 20.92 -21.08 7.65
CA GLY A 476 22.37 -20.93 7.58
C GLY A 476 22.94 -19.99 8.66
N PRO A 477 24.27 -19.80 8.68
CA PRO A 477 24.98 -19.13 9.78
C PRO A 477 24.60 -17.65 9.94
N ASP A 478 24.23 -16.98 8.85
CA ASP A 478 23.89 -15.55 8.81
C ASP A 478 22.39 -15.31 8.55
N ALA A 479 21.54 -16.25 8.99
CA ALA A 479 20.11 -16.23 8.66
C ALA A 479 19.40 -14.95 9.13
N VAL A 480 19.77 -14.42 10.30
CA VAL A 480 19.13 -13.23 10.89
C VAL A 480 19.43 -11.97 10.08
N SER A 481 20.71 -11.69 9.79
CA SER A 481 21.10 -10.52 9.02
C SER A 481 20.64 -10.62 7.56
N PHE A 482 20.65 -11.81 6.96
CA PHE A 482 20.10 -11.99 5.62
C PHE A 482 18.58 -11.75 5.59
N LEU A 483 17.84 -12.28 6.57
CA LEU A 483 16.41 -12.01 6.72
C LEU A 483 16.12 -10.51 6.87
N GLU A 484 16.92 -9.77 7.63
CA GLU A 484 16.77 -8.31 7.77
C GLU A 484 16.83 -7.58 6.44
N VAL A 485 17.78 -7.95 5.58
CA VAL A 485 17.94 -7.35 4.24
C VAL A 485 16.72 -7.66 3.36
N LEU A 486 16.24 -8.92 3.36
CA LEU A 486 15.06 -9.31 2.59
C LEU A 486 13.79 -8.63 3.11
N ARG A 487 13.59 -8.62 4.43
CA ARG A 487 12.48 -7.97 5.14
C ARG A 487 12.46 -6.47 4.87
N LYS A 488 13.61 -5.80 4.95
CA LYS A 488 13.72 -4.37 4.64
C LYS A 488 13.22 -4.07 3.23
N THR A 489 13.66 -4.84 2.24
CA THR A 489 13.22 -4.64 0.85
C THR A 489 11.71 -4.81 0.69
N LEU A 490 11.10 -5.84 1.27
CA LEU A 490 9.64 -6.02 1.21
C LEU A 490 8.89 -4.94 1.98
N ASN A 491 9.38 -4.55 3.16
CA ASN A 491 8.81 -3.44 3.91
C ASN A 491 8.84 -2.13 3.11
N ASP A 492 9.93 -1.85 2.40
CA ASP A 492 10.04 -0.67 1.55
C ASP A 492 9.12 -0.75 0.33
N LEU A 493 8.89 -1.94 -0.23
CA LEU A 493 7.89 -2.15 -1.29
C LEU A 493 6.46 -1.94 -0.78
N PHE A 494 6.13 -2.46 0.41
CA PHE A 494 4.79 -2.32 1.00
C PHE A 494 4.51 -0.92 1.55
N LYS A 495 5.52 -0.18 1.99
CA LYS A 495 5.38 1.24 2.37
C LYS A 495 4.92 2.11 1.21
N GLN A 496 5.23 1.72 -0.03
CA GLN A 496 4.80 2.42 -1.25
C GLN A 496 3.35 2.13 -1.64
N LEU A 497 2.69 1.16 -1.00
CA LEU A 497 1.30 0.82 -1.30
C LEU A 497 0.36 1.75 -0.53
N GLN A 498 -0.60 2.31 -1.25
CA GLN A 498 -1.74 3.05 -0.69
C GLN A 498 -2.85 2.11 -0.20
N SER A 499 -2.89 0.86 -0.71
CA SER A 499 -3.81 -0.17 -0.20
C SER A 499 -3.41 -0.71 1.17
N GLN A 500 -4.26 -1.56 1.75
CA GLN A 500 -4.00 -2.17 3.05
C GLN A 500 -2.69 -2.99 3.01
N LYS A 501 -1.76 -2.60 3.88
CA LYS A 501 -0.47 -3.28 4.02
C LYS A 501 -0.68 -4.67 4.64
N PRO A 502 0.08 -5.68 4.21
CA PRO A 502 0.00 -7.02 4.81
C PRO A 502 0.46 -6.99 6.27
N ASP A 503 -0.14 -7.86 7.09
CA ASP A 503 0.34 -8.14 8.43
C ASP A 503 1.66 -8.92 8.36
N LEU A 504 2.66 -8.48 9.09
CA LEU A 504 3.92 -9.21 9.27
C LEU A 504 3.79 -10.20 10.43
N LEU A 505 3.83 -11.49 10.12
CA LEU A 505 3.67 -12.60 11.03
C LEU A 505 5.00 -13.33 11.24
N TYR A 506 5.34 -13.56 12.50
CA TYR A 506 6.45 -14.41 12.91
C TYR A 506 5.94 -15.76 13.35
N ARG A 507 6.65 -16.81 12.96
CA ARG A 507 6.38 -18.15 13.46
C ARG A 507 6.97 -18.29 14.86
N VAL A 508 6.13 -18.48 15.86
CA VAL A 508 6.56 -18.69 17.25
C VAL A 508 6.85 -20.17 17.46
N LYS A 509 8.03 -20.47 18.00
CA LYS A 509 8.43 -21.84 18.37
C LYS A 509 7.74 -22.25 19.67
N ARG A 510 7.19 -23.47 19.73
CA ARG A 510 6.71 -24.04 20.98
C ARG A 510 7.89 -24.52 21.83
N PHE A 511 7.79 -24.38 23.14
CA PHE A 511 8.74 -24.99 24.07
C PHE A 511 8.19 -26.34 24.55
N GLY A 512 8.92 -27.44 24.31
CA GLY A 512 8.57 -28.79 24.76
C GLY A 512 8.82 -29.88 23.70
N GLU A 513 8.83 -31.15 24.13
CA GLU A 513 8.89 -32.31 23.24
C GLU A 513 7.52 -32.56 22.58
N LEU A 514 7.27 -31.89 21.46
CA LEU A 514 6.19 -32.26 20.54
C LEU A 514 6.80 -32.97 19.33
N PRO A 515 6.14 -34.00 18.77
CA PRO A 515 6.51 -34.52 17.47
C PRO A 515 6.45 -33.39 16.43
N GLU A 516 7.49 -33.23 15.60
CA GLU A 516 7.56 -32.17 14.58
C GLU A 516 6.30 -32.10 13.71
N GLU A 517 5.69 -33.25 13.42
CA GLU A 517 4.42 -33.37 12.66
C GLU A 517 3.26 -32.57 13.25
N VAL A 518 3.18 -32.42 14.58
CA VAL A 518 2.12 -31.67 15.26
C VAL A 518 2.37 -30.16 15.15
N GLU A 519 3.63 -29.75 15.28
CA GLU A 519 4.03 -28.34 15.14
C GLU A 519 3.92 -27.86 13.69
N GLU A 520 4.17 -28.74 12.71
CA GLU A 520 3.95 -28.46 11.30
C GLU A 520 2.47 -28.31 10.94
N ARG A 521 1.61 -29.14 11.53
CA ARG A 521 0.15 -29.09 11.28
C ARG A 521 -0.53 -27.88 11.90
N ASN A 522 -0.01 -27.36 13.02
CA ASN A 522 -0.64 -26.25 13.72
C ASN A 522 0.37 -25.17 14.16
N PRO A 523 0.97 -24.42 13.21
CA PRO A 523 1.97 -23.40 13.52
C PRO A 523 1.36 -22.19 14.20
N ILE A 524 2.04 -21.66 15.23
CA ILE A 524 1.66 -20.41 15.88
C ILE A 524 2.23 -19.24 15.06
N TRP A 525 1.35 -18.41 14.51
CA TRP A 525 1.71 -17.18 13.81
C TRP A 525 1.28 -15.97 14.64
N MET A 526 2.22 -15.08 14.94
CA MET A 526 1.95 -13.88 15.73
C MET A 526 2.37 -12.62 14.99
N LYS A 527 1.54 -11.57 15.07
CA LYS A 527 1.86 -10.27 14.47
C LYS A 527 3.08 -9.66 15.15
N ASP A 528 3.86 -8.93 14.38
CA ASP A 528 5.05 -8.20 14.81
C ASP A 528 4.84 -7.36 16.08
N ARG A 529 3.75 -6.59 16.16
CA ARG A 529 3.36 -5.78 17.33
C ARG A 529 2.99 -6.63 18.54
N GLN A 530 2.34 -7.78 18.34
CA GLN A 530 2.01 -8.70 19.43
C GLN A 530 3.30 -9.29 20.01
N VAL A 531 4.20 -9.78 19.15
CA VAL A 531 5.49 -10.35 19.57
C VAL A 531 6.28 -9.34 20.41
N LEU A 532 6.39 -8.08 19.94
CA LEU A 532 7.05 -7.02 20.71
C LEU A 532 6.31 -6.69 22.00
N GLY A 533 4.98 -6.57 21.97
CA GLY A 533 4.17 -6.23 23.14
C GLY A 533 4.33 -7.24 24.28
N TYR A 534 4.18 -8.53 24.00
CA TYR A 534 4.41 -9.60 24.97
C TYR A 534 5.86 -9.58 25.51
N ALA A 535 6.86 -9.42 24.63
CA ALA A 535 8.26 -9.40 25.04
C ALA A 535 8.62 -8.16 25.90
N GLN A 536 8.13 -6.97 25.56
CA GLN A 536 8.37 -5.72 26.30
C GLN A 536 7.69 -5.73 27.66
N ASN A 537 6.49 -6.30 27.75
CA ASN A 537 5.74 -6.43 29.01
C ASN A 537 6.17 -7.63 29.86
N ASN A 538 7.14 -8.42 29.38
CA ASN A 538 7.58 -9.66 30.00
C ASN A 538 6.44 -10.67 30.27
N GLN A 539 5.45 -10.68 29.37
CA GLN A 539 4.28 -11.56 29.43
C GLN A 539 4.45 -12.73 28.46
N PRO A 540 4.28 -13.99 28.90
CA PRO A 540 4.29 -15.13 27.98
C PRO A 540 2.99 -15.19 27.18
N TYR A 541 3.08 -15.71 25.95
CA TYR A 541 1.91 -16.13 25.19
C TYR A 541 1.48 -17.52 25.66
N PHE A 542 0.18 -17.73 25.93
CA PHE A 542 -0.31 -19.04 26.36
C PHE A 542 -0.78 -19.84 25.15
N ASP A 543 -0.12 -20.97 24.87
CA ASP A 543 -0.47 -21.82 23.74
C ASP A 543 -1.67 -22.69 24.08
N GLU A 544 -2.79 -22.47 23.38
CA GLU A 544 -4.04 -23.21 23.60
C GLU A 544 -3.90 -24.72 23.35
N VAL A 545 -2.93 -25.15 22.55
CA VAL A 545 -2.73 -26.56 22.20
C VAL A 545 -2.00 -27.30 23.30
N THR A 546 -0.92 -26.72 23.84
CA THR A 546 -0.09 -27.36 24.86
C THR A 546 -0.45 -26.95 26.28
N GLY A 547 -1.19 -25.86 26.44
CA GLY A 547 -1.46 -25.23 27.74
C GLY A 547 -0.20 -24.68 28.41
N GLN A 548 0.88 -24.45 27.66
CA GLN A 548 2.15 -23.98 28.20
C GLN A 548 2.39 -22.50 27.88
N PRO A 549 3.00 -21.74 28.81
CA PRO A 549 3.44 -20.37 28.54
C PRO A 549 4.69 -20.36 27.65
N ILE A 550 4.68 -19.52 26.62
CA ILE A 550 5.77 -19.32 25.67
C ILE A 550 6.33 -17.89 25.85
N PRO A 551 7.54 -17.73 26.41
CA PRO A 551 8.21 -16.44 26.47
C PRO A 551 8.59 -15.94 25.06
N LEU A 552 8.17 -14.73 24.69
CA LEU A 552 8.41 -14.20 23.34
C LEU A 552 9.74 -13.44 23.18
N GLN A 553 10.54 -13.27 24.23
CA GLN A 553 11.87 -12.64 24.13
C GLN A 553 12.78 -13.43 23.19
N GLN A 554 12.70 -14.77 23.22
CA GLN A 554 13.49 -15.60 22.31
C GLN A 554 13.04 -15.40 20.86
N THR A 555 11.74 -15.27 20.59
CA THR A 555 11.23 -14.93 19.25
C THR A 555 11.76 -13.57 18.78
N VAL A 556 11.75 -12.55 19.66
CA VAL A 556 12.31 -11.23 19.35
C VAL A 556 13.78 -11.32 18.98
N GLN A 557 14.58 -12.06 19.75
CA GLN A 557 16.00 -12.25 19.47
C GLN A 557 16.23 -13.07 18.19
N HIS A 558 15.48 -14.16 18.00
CA HIS A 558 15.63 -15.09 16.88
C HIS A 558 15.33 -14.44 15.53
N PHE A 559 14.37 -13.51 15.48
CA PHE A 559 13.98 -12.80 14.27
C PHE A 559 14.46 -11.34 14.20
N ASN A 560 15.28 -10.92 15.17
CA ASN A 560 15.65 -9.52 15.42
C ASN A 560 14.48 -8.55 15.20
N VAL A 561 13.41 -8.74 15.97
CA VAL A 561 12.19 -7.93 15.88
C VAL A 561 12.43 -6.60 16.57
N THR A 562 12.29 -5.50 15.84
CA THR A 562 12.52 -4.13 16.35
C THR A 562 11.42 -3.19 15.87
N ASN A 563 11.25 -2.05 16.56
CA ASN A 563 10.31 -1.02 16.14
C ASN A 563 10.56 -0.51 14.71
N GLY A 564 11.81 -0.55 14.22
CA GLY A 564 12.16 -0.12 12.87
C GLY A 564 11.71 -1.07 11.75
N ASN A 565 11.42 -2.32 12.09
CA ASN A 565 11.07 -3.37 11.13
C ASN A 565 9.57 -3.73 11.14
N LEU A 566 8.75 -2.96 11.85
CA LEU A 566 7.31 -3.14 11.91
C LEU A 566 6.63 -2.75 10.59
N ILE A 567 5.61 -3.51 10.20
CA ILE A 567 4.61 -3.08 9.21
C ILE A 567 3.29 -2.86 9.94
N ALA A 568 2.84 -1.60 9.96
CA ALA A 568 1.48 -1.29 10.33
C ALA A 568 0.55 -1.62 9.15
N GLY A 569 -0.25 -2.69 9.25
CA GLY A 569 -1.51 -2.75 8.51
C GLY A 569 -2.37 -1.54 8.89
N ASN A 570 -3.18 -1.02 7.96
CA ASN A 570 -4.03 0.17 8.19
C ASN A 570 -5.15 -0.05 9.21
N THR A 571 -5.26 -1.24 9.78
CA THR A 571 -5.78 -1.35 11.14
C THR A 571 -4.75 -0.71 12.07
N ASP A 572 -4.87 0.61 12.20
CA ASP A 572 -4.88 1.22 13.51
C ASP A 572 -5.97 0.51 14.34
N PHE A 573 -5.70 -0.73 14.73
CA PHE A 573 -5.86 -1.04 16.13
C PHE A 573 -5.01 0.02 16.81
N ARG A 574 -5.70 1.10 17.21
CA ARG A 574 -5.71 1.45 18.62
C ARG A 574 -5.55 0.12 19.33
N TYR A 575 -4.33 -0.17 19.77
CA TYR A 575 -4.21 -0.59 21.14
C TYR A 575 -4.97 0.50 21.91
N GLN A 576 -6.30 0.37 22.00
CA GLN A 576 -6.85 0.16 23.30
C GLN A 576 -5.96 -0.95 23.85
N GLN A 577 -4.90 -0.52 24.53
CA GLN A 577 -4.86 -0.85 25.93
C GLN A 577 -6.33 -0.97 26.37
N GLN A 578 -6.91 -2.17 26.28
CA GLN A 578 -7.46 -2.70 27.50
C GLN A 578 -6.24 -2.81 28.42
N THR A 579 -5.81 -1.64 28.93
CA THR A 579 -5.23 -1.53 30.25
C THR A 579 -6.24 -2.28 31.06
N PHE A 580 -5.90 -3.53 31.37
CA PHE A 580 -6.62 -4.30 32.35
C PHE A 580 -6.99 -3.32 33.46
N ASN A 581 -8.28 -3.04 33.60
CA ASN A 581 -8.76 -2.10 34.59
C ASN A 581 -9.12 -2.96 35.80
N PHE A 582 -8.20 -3.00 36.76
CA PHE A 582 -8.42 -3.76 37.99
C PHE A 582 -9.75 -3.39 38.63
N GLN A 583 -10.18 -2.12 38.58
CA GLN A 583 -11.44 -1.67 39.17
C GLN A 583 -12.66 -2.30 38.47
N ASP A 584 -12.68 -2.34 37.14
CA ASP A 584 -13.81 -2.92 36.39
C ASP A 584 -13.90 -4.44 36.59
N CYS A 585 -12.75 -5.14 36.57
CA CYS A 585 -12.69 -6.58 36.86
C CYS A 585 -13.07 -6.89 38.32
N ASN A 586 -12.64 -6.05 39.26
CA ASN A 586 -12.96 -6.14 40.69
C ASN A 586 -14.47 -6.00 40.94
N ILE A 587 -15.12 -5.00 40.33
CA ILE A 587 -16.57 -4.79 40.41
C ILE A 587 -17.33 -6.00 39.86
N SER A 588 -16.92 -6.52 38.71
CA SER A 588 -17.57 -7.70 38.12
C SER A 588 -17.44 -8.93 39.02
N LEU A 589 -16.25 -9.19 39.57
CA LEU A 589 -16.00 -10.33 40.44
C LEU A 589 -16.74 -10.20 41.78
N GLN A 590 -16.81 -9.00 42.38
CA GLN A 590 -17.64 -8.72 43.55
C GLN A 590 -19.12 -9.01 43.30
N GLY A 591 -19.63 -8.65 42.12
CA GLY A 591 -21.01 -8.95 41.73
C GLY A 591 -21.30 -10.45 41.70
N ASP A 592 -20.42 -11.24 41.07
CA ASP A 592 -20.59 -12.70 41.02
C ASP A 592 -20.41 -13.37 42.40
N LEU A 593 -19.45 -12.90 43.21
CA LEU A 593 -19.28 -13.32 44.60
C LEU A 593 -20.58 -13.09 45.40
N THR A 594 -21.17 -11.90 45.27
CA THR A 594 -22.41 -11.52 45.97
C THR A 594 -23.58 -12.39 45.55
N GLU A 595 -23.71 -12.66 44.25
CA GLU A 595 -24.74 -13.55 43.74
C GLU A 595 -24.61 -14.97 44.32
N LEU A 596 -23.39 -15.51 44.42
CA LEU A 596 -23.19 -16.86 44.96
C LEU A 596 -23.39 -16.92 46.48
N THR A 597 -22.89 -15.93 47.23
CA THR A 597 -23.10 -15.80 48.69
C THR A 597 -24.60 -15.78 49.05
N ASP A 598 -25.39 -14.99 48.33
CA ASP A 598 -26.83 -14.90 48.54
C ASP A 598 -27.53 -16.23 48.28
N LYS A 599 -27.10 -16.95 47.25
CA LYS A 599 -27.68 -18.25 46.90
C LYS A 599 -27.32 -19.32 47.93
N LEU A 600 -26.07 -19.37 48.40
CA LEU A 600 -25.61 -20.31 49.43
C LEU A 600 -26.34 -20.07 50.76
N THR A 601 -26.50 -18.80 51.15
CA THR A 601 -27.26 -18.40 52.35
C THR A 601 -28.71 -18.89 52.26
N LYS A 602 -29.37 -18.71 51.11
CA LYS A 602 -30.75 -19.17 50.89
C LYS A 602 -30.89 -20.69 50.85
N SER A 603 -29.83 -21.43 50.54
CA SER A 603 -29.82 -22.90 50.58
C SER A 603 -29.43 -23.49 51.94
N GLY A 604 -29.17 -22.67 52.96
CA GLY A 604 -28.80 -23.13 54.30
C GLY A 604 -27.32 -23.51 54.47
N ALA A 605 -26.46 -23.14 53.52
CA ALA A 605 -25.02 -23.37 53.52
C ALA A 605 -24.31 -22.16 54.14
N ALA A 606 -24.41 -22.03 55.47
CA ALA A 606 -23.97 -20.83 56.17
C ALA A 606 -22.44 -20.71 56.28
N GLU A 607 -21.73 -21.84 56.32
CA GLU A 607 -20.26 -21.88 56.43
C GLU A 607 -19.62 -21.47 55.10
N GLU A 608 -20.05 -22.06 53.99
CA GLU A 608 -19.55 -21.74 52.64
C GLU A 608 -19.93 -20.33 52.18
N ALA A 609 -21.07 -19.80 52.67
CA ALA A 609 -21.45 -18.42 52.44
C ALA A 609 -20.57 -17.42 53.21
N GLU A 610 -20.06 -17.81 54.38
CA GLU A 610 -19.15 -16.98 55.16
C GLU A 610 -17.76 -16.91 54.51
N ASP A 611 -17.25 -18.04 53.99
CA ASP A 611 -15.99 -18.08 53.24
C ASP A 611 -16.00 -17.13 52.03
N LEU A 612 -17.13 -17.03 51.32
CA LEU A 612 -17.27 -16.09 50.22
C LEU A 612 -17.30 -14.63 50.66
N LYS A 613 -17.86 -14.31 51.84
CA LYS A 613 -17.80 -12.95 52.39
C LYS A 613 -16.36 -12.56 52.73
N GLU A 614 -15.56 -13.47 53.27
CA GLU A 614 -14.16 -13.20 53.53
C GLU A 614 -13.38 -12.91 52.24
N LEU A 615 -13.71 -13.59 51.14
CA LEU A 615 -13.16 -13.30 49.81
C LEU A 615 -13.58 -11.92 49.30
N GLN A 616 -14.85 -11.53 49.52
CA GLN A 616 -15.35 -10.20 49.18
C GLN A 616 -14.60 -9.10 49.94
N GLU A 617 -14.46 -9.23 51.27
CA GLU A 617 -13.71 -8.28 52.10
C GLU A 617 -12.25 -8.15 51.65
N THR A 618 -11.65 -9.26 51.24
CA THR A 618 -10.28 -9.27 50.69
C THR A 618 -10.20 -8.50 49.37
N LEU A 619 -11.21 -8.64 48.51
CA LEU A 619 -11.29 -7.95 47.21
C LEU A 619 -11.57 -6.46 47.38
N GLU A 620 -12.50 -6.08 48.27
CA GLU A 620 -12.80 -4.68 48.63
C GLU A 620 -11.56 -3.97 49.18
N ALA A 621 -10.82 -4.63 50.06
CA ALA A 621 -9.58 -4.08 50.60
C ALA A 621 -8.46 -3.92 49.55
N ALA A 622 -8.62 -4.49 48.35
CA ALA A 622 -7.72 -4.32 47.22
C ALA A 622 -8.19 -3.27 46.20
N GLU A 623 -9.44 -2.79 46.27
CA GLU A 623 -10.11 -1.94 45.25
C GLU A 623 -9.34 -0.66 44.87
N THR A 624 -8.64 -0.07 45.83
CA THR A 624 -7.87 1.18 45.64
C THR A 624 -6.43 0.94 45.14
N LEU A 625 -6.00 -0.31 45.03
CA LEU A 625 -4.65 -0.67 44.61
C LEU A 625 -4.53 -0.65 43.08
N GLN A 626 -3.52 0.06 42.57
CA GLN A 626 -3.22 0.14 41.14
C GLN A 626 -1.95 -0.63 40.74
N ASP A 627 -1.17 -1.10 41.73
CA ASP A 627 0.08 -1.85 41.53
C ASP A 627 -0.18 -3.37 41.59
N PRO A 628 0.09 -4.13 40.50
CA PRO A 628 -0.08 -5.58 40.46
C PRO A 628 0.61 -6.33 41.60
N LYS A 629 1.77 -5.86 42.06
CA LYS A 629 2.52 -6.51 43.15
C LYS A 629 1.81 -6.38 44.50
N GLN A 630 1.14 -5.26 44.73
CA GLN A 630 0.38 -5.01 45.95
C GLN A 630 -0.93 -5.80 45.94
N VAL A 631 -1.61 -5.87 44.80
CA VAL A 631 -2.81 -6.70 44.61
C VAL A 631 -2.48 -8.18 44.85
N ARG A 632 -1.38 -8.69 44.28
CA ARG A 632 -0.90 -10.05 44.54
C ARG A 632 -0.68 -10.33 46.02
N LYS A 633 -0.04 -9.40 46.74
CA LYS A 633 0.22 -9.55 48.18
C LYS A 633 -1.07 -9.53 49.01
N LYS A 634 -2.09 -8.79 48.56
CA LYS A 634 -3.34 -8.60 49.28
C LYS A 634 -4.34 -9.75 49.06
N LEU A 635 -4.51 -10.20 47.82
CA LEU A 635 -5.39 -11.32 47.46
C LEU A 635 -4.85 -12.66 47.97
N GLY A 636 -3.51 -12.81 48.03
CA GLY A 636 -2.85 -14.00 48.57
C GLY A 636 -3.26 -15.31 47.87
N SER A 637 -3.15 -16.43 48.57
CA SER A 637 -3.55 -17.76 48.08
C SER A 637 -4.99 -18.14 48.45
N ARG A 638 -5.81 -17.19 48.94
CA ARG A 638 -7.17 -17.50 49.43
C ARG A 638 -8.13 -17.89 48.30
N PHE A 639 -8.13 -17.11 47.22
CA PHE A 639 -8.91 -17.42 46.02
C PHE A 639 -8.48 -18.76 45.41
N GLU A 640 -7.18 -19.00 45.34
CA GLU A 640 -6.62 -20.28 44.89
C GLU A 640 -7.13 -21.46 45.72
N ARG A 641 -7.09 -21.35 47.05
CA ARG A 641 -7.56 -22.40 47.96
C ARG A 641 -9.06 -22.67 47.82
N TRP A 642 -9.85 -21.62 47.66
CA TRP A 642 -11.29 -21.73 47.45
C TRP A 642 -11.62 -22.42 46.12
N PHE A 643 -10.93 -22.07 45.03
CA PHE A 643 -11.12 -22.74 43.75
C PHE A 643 -10.59 -24.18 43.73
N GLN A 644 -9.53 -24.49 44.49
CA GLN A 644 -9.05 -25.87 44.68
C GLN A 644 -10.10 -26.72 45.40
N GLU A 645 -10.66 -26.23 46.51
CA GLU A 645 -11.75 -26.91 47.22
C GLU A 645 -12.99 -27.07 46.33
N LEU A 646 -13.29 -26.08 45.47
CA LEU A 646 -14.36 -26.20 44.49
C LEU A 646 -14.05 -27.24 43.40
N GLU A 647 -12.79 -27.54 43.09
CA GLU A 647 -12.41 -28.56 42.09
C GLU A 647 -12.60 -29.99 42.61
N GLU A 648 -12.41 -30.19 43.91
CA GLU A 648 -12.52 -31.49 44.57
C GLU A 648 -13.98 -32.00 44.55
N GLU A 649 -14.27 -33.06 43.79
CA GLU A 649 -15.65 -33.58 43.63
C GLU A 649 -16.30 -34.05 44.94
N GLU A 650 -15.49 -34.46 45.92
CA GLU A 650 -15.94 -34.90 47.24
C GLU A 650 -16.05 -33.77 48.26
N SER A 651 -15.65 -32.54 47.92
CA SER A 651 -15.72 -31.43 48.86
C SER A 651 -17.16 -31.02 49.15
N THR A 652 -17.39 -30.58 50.38
CA THR A 652 -18.67 -30.01 50.82
C THR A 652 -19.06 -28.82 49.93
N LEU A 653 -18.10 -27.95 49.62
CA LEU A 653 -18.27 -26.79 48.75
C LEU A 653 -18.75 -27.17 47.33
N ASN A 654 -18.10 -28.13 46.67
CA ASN A 654 -18.48 -28.58 45.32
C ASN A 654 -19.90 -29.16 45.31
N GLN A 655 -20.22 -30.03 46.27
CA GLN A 655 -21.53 -30.66 46.38
C GLN A 655 -22.63 -29.65 46.69
N THR A 656 -22.36 -28.66 47.54
CA THR A 656 -23.29 -27.59 47.88
C THR A 656 -23.53 -26.69 46.66
N VAL A 657 -22.49 -26.23 45.97
CA VAL A 657 -22.60 -25.38 44.78
C VAL A 657 -23.34 -26.08 43.63
N LYS A 658 -23.17 -27.40 43.45
CA LYS A 658 -23.93 -28.20 42.45
C LYS A 658 -25.43 -28.29 42.77
N LYS A 659 -25.81 -28.27 44.06
CA LYS A 659 -27.21 -28.32 44.51
C LYS A 659 -27.90 -26.95 44.41
N VAL A 660 -27.13 -25.87 44.35
CA VAL A 660 -27.66 -24.50 44.18
C VAL A 660 -28.07 -24.22 42.73
N ARG A 661 -29.23 -23.59 42.55
CA ARG A 661 -29.74 -23.21 41.22
C ARG A 661 -28.76 -22.25 40.52
N LYS A 662 -28.19 -22.71 39.40
CA LYS A 662 -27.13 -22.03 38.64
C LYS A 662 -25.83 -21.80 39.41
N GLY A 663 -25.60 -22.50 40.53
CA GLY A 663 -24.38 -22.31 41.34
C GLY A 663 -23.10 -22.54 40.54
N VAL A 664 -23.08 -23.59 39.71
CA VAL A 664 -21.94 -23.92 38.84
C VAL A 664 -21.69 -22.84 37.77
N GLU A 665 -22.75 -22.27 37.18
CA GLU A 665 -22.62 -21.19 36.17
C GLU A 665 -22.04 -19.91 36.81
N VAL A 666 -22.48 -19.57 38.02
CA VAL A 666 -21.96 -18.41 38.76
C VAL A 666 -20.50 -18.63 39.15
N ALA A 667 -20.16 -19.81 39.66
CA ALA A 667 -18.79 -20.15 40.00
C ALA A 667 -17.84 -20.15 38.78
N GLN A 668 -18.34 -20.54 37.60
CA GLN A 668 -17.62 -20.42 36.33
C GLN A 668 -17.35 -18.97 35.92
N ARG A 669 -18.33 -18.06 36.11
CA ARG A 669 -18.12 -16.62 35.87
C ARG A 669 -17.13 -16.02 36.86
N MET A 670 -17.21 -16.42 38.14
CA MET A 670 -16.22 -16.04 39.15
C MET A 670 -14.81 -16.49 38.76
N ALA A 671 -14.64 -17.74 38.31
CA ALA A 671 -13.35 -18.26 37.87
C ALA A 671 -12.78 -17.46 36.68
N LYS A 672 -13.63 -17.04 35.73
CA LYS A 672 -13.23 -16.18 34.61
C LYS A 672 -12.79 -14.80 35.09
N GLY A 673 -13.61 -14.12 35.91
CA GLY A 673 -13.29 -12.80 36.44
C GLY A 673 -12.05 -12.79 37.33
N TYR A 674 -11.83 -13.86 38.10
CA TYR A 674 -10.61 -14.05 38.87
C TYR A 674 -9.38 -14.29 37.97
N ASN A 675 -9.51 -15.08 36.90
CA ASN A 675 -8.39 -15.36 35.99
C ASN A 675 -7.89 -14.09 35.29
N ASP A 676 -8.76 -13.15 34.96
CA ASP A 676 -8.35 -11.84 34.42
C ASP A 676 -7.47 -11.08 35.43
N ILE A 677 -7.88 -11.04 36.71
CA ILE A 677 -7.10 -10.44 37.80
C ILE A 677 -5.80 -11.20 38.06
N ALA A 678 -5.86 -12.53 38.05
CA ALA A 678 -4.70 -13.38 38.29
C ALA A 678 -3.67 -13.27 37.17
N GLN A 679 -4.11 -13.16 35.92
CA GLN A 679 -3.26 -12.91 34.76
C GLN A 679 -2.54 -11.56 34.86
N TRP A 680 -3.24 -10.52 35.32
CA TRP A 680 -2.64 -9.19 35.51
C TRP A 680 -1.71 -9.10 36.73
N ALA A 681 -2.09 -9.70 37.87
CA ALA A 681 -1.34 -9.65 39.13
C ALA A 681 -0.21 -10.71 39.24
N GLY A 682 -0.18 -11.68 38.33
CA GLY A 682 0.76 -12.82 38.38
C GLY A 682 0.45 -13.80 39.52
N LEU A 683 -0.84 -14.08 39.74
CA LEU A 683 -1.35 -15.12 40.64
C LEU A 683 -1.62 -16.43 39.86
N PRO A 684 -1.70 -17.58 40.55
CA PRO A 684 -2.15 -18.84 39.93
C PRO A 684 -3.56 -18.68 39.35
N GLN A 685 -3.74 -19.15 38.11
CA GLN A 685 -5.04 -19.16 37.42
C GLN A 685 -5.78 -20.48 37.68
N VAL A 686 -7.10 -20.40 37.72
CA VAL A 686 -8.00 -21.55 37.85
C VAL A 686 -8.01 -22.34 36.53
N PRO A 687 -7.76 -23.66 36.56
CA PRO A 687 -7.63 -24.48 35.36
C PRO A 687 -8.96 -24.68 34.60
N THR A 688 -8.85 -25.01 33.31
CA THR A 688 -9.95 -25.13 32.34
C THR A 688 -11.10 -26.11 32.69
N PRO A 689 -10.91 -27.21 33.44
CA PRO A 689 -12.02 -28.10 33.84
C PRO A 689 -13.14 -27.38 34.61
N LEU A 690 -12.78 -26.37 35.42
CA LEU A 690 -13.71 -25.54 36.19
C LEU A 690 -14.38 -24.44 35.36
N LEU A 691 -13.86 -24.08 34.19
CA LEU A 691 -14.34 -22.96 33.35
C LEU A 691 -15.52 -23.34 32.43
N GLY A 692 -15.89 -24.63 32.39
CA GLY A 692 -16.92 -25.16 31.50
C GLY A 692 -16.51 -25.17 30.02
N LYS A 693 -17.12 -26.02 29.20
CA LYS A 693 -16.95 -25.91 27.73
C LYS A 693 -17.49 -24.56 27.29
N ALA A 694 -16.68 -23.77 26.59
CA ALA A 694 -17.14 -22.56 25.93
C ALA A 694 -18.38 -22.91 25.08
N GLY A 695 -19.52 -22.30 25.43
CA GLY A 695 -20.73 -22.41 24.63
C GLY A 695 -20.44 -21.95 23.20
N LYS A 696 -20.92 -22.74 22.24
CA LYS A 696 -20.93 -22.40 20.81
C LYS A 696 -21.64 -21.08 20.53
#